data_AF-A0A0F9SVQ2-F1
#
_entry.id   AF-A0A0F9SVQ2-F1
#
_cell.length_a   1.000
_cell.length_b   1.000
_cell.length_c   1.000
_cell.angle_alpha   90.00
_cell.angle_beta   90.00
_cell.angle_gamma   90.00
#
_symmetry.space_group_name_H-M   'P 1'
#
loop_
_entity.id
_entity.type
_entity.pdbx_description
1 polymer ?
#
loop_
_entity_poly.entity_id
_entity_poly.type
_entity_poly.pdbx_seq_one_letter_code
_entity_poly.pdbx_strand_id
1 'polypeptide(L)'
;MGLFGGRKKQRVTVGHEYSLGMHMVVGHKNMDAVERIRVGEKVAWIPAVLHPDLIIKDSYTSGDDLHVSSSNVFWAAQTITVSGSGYYAILVKLKLLRGAGIIGTTVVNIQGVDVNSEPDDSNIIATSNSITTVSIPTTAGGTWMSFAFDSQVFLATGTKYAIVIRPSGSTVHWRLNQTGSYTGGSVYFNSGGIWVEAAGGAYDAMFEIYLAEGNAPNHTITISSSNLFGGNQKEGGVRGGVDLLFGASDQTQNSYLVSKLDANLPAFRGSMGFVLNQVYVGTSPYPKPWAFFCRRLLKQVNGDAQWNITKAVIRGGTDDGDDLNAAHIIRECLIDNDWGLGFETSDIGSTSFELAADILFDEEFGLSLLWDQTEPIEDFIGSILRTIAGFLYQDLSTGKWVLSLTRDPDLPVIDESTAYGGLIPSGNPTLISFQAGVDPEEQQRGQTFTPSSTFATQRVSVKLGSDDTVSVQVEIQSTTAGLPNGNVLATGTVEGSDMLSVDDLLTDTLGWVIITLDREIVLTDGSQYAVLFYITTPGVATSINFEISTYTAESGPPYGYTGGTYVKSDDFGASWTTPSSSRSDLFFRILSVAPETFDENHIIAVEEFARPSYGEVINQVTVNWWDKIENKPRPVMAQDLALIEKQNNNIIEQNLNHYSVCNASLANKIAERELKLASSMLASIRLRCTRQMSHLKPNDVFKLSWAELGIVQMIVRVIDVDYGSLQKTEVYMTCIEDAFSTAETVYADPPDSEWTDPVNDALDISNIDIIEIPYWILVNDIENQSVVDADYPDASGFLLLAVAPPTSDSLDFETFMQQSGSLPFNSEGVAAFAFNATLTTGMFKEAQNVTIDIENTFGLTSVLDDSYAVIGNEMVKVVSVDTDNNQVTVERGVFDTVPEAHALGDFVYFIGDGYVNIETEYTDGDQPAFKILPRTGNGQLLEASASTQTADLLDSRFIRPYPPGNLKFNTESYPTFLSTAITGGFEITWAHRDRTHATQVGTIVLHTDATDYGPEAGTTYTIKVYDEDDVLARTVTGIAGTAYEYTEAFEISDNGALQKQLRFEIYAVRDGFDSWLLGYDILIKRTLAGAANAVSTTTGSLSNLIAFVGSASATSSASSPGINEVLFVGSSDAVSSVAGILAGFIGNVSASSGATGSLTV
;
A
#
# COMPACT_ATOMS: atom_id res chain seq x y z
N MET A 1 -2.71 108.86 32.68
CA MET A 1 -2.72 108.71 31.21
C MET A 1 -1.40 108.07 30.82
N GLY A 2 -1.36 106.73 30.73
CA GLY A 2 -0.13 105.97 30.55
C GLY A 2 -0.04 105.33 29.15
N LEU A 3 1.14 105.46 28.54
CA LEU A 3 1.65 104.82 27.33
C LEU A 3 1.22 103.35 27.17
N PHE A 4 0.84 102.90 25.97
CA PHE A 4 1.32 101.64 25.35
C PHE A 4 1.00 101.62 23.84
N GLY A 5 2.05 101.42 23.04
CA GLY A 5 1.99 101.30 21.58
C GLY A 5 1.42 99.95 21.09
N GLY A 6 0.88 99.96 19.87
CA GLY A 6 0.28 98.79 19.23
C GLY A 6 1.27 97.63 19.05
N ARG A 7 1.01 96.53 19.76
CA ARG A 7 1.70 95.24 19.61
C ARG A 7 1.47 94.69 18.20
N LYS A 8 2.53 94.54 17.41
CA LYS A 8 2.55 93.66 16.23
C LYS A 8 2.11 92.26 16.67
N LYS A 9 1.12 91.65 16.01
CA LYS A 9 0.73 90.25 16.25
C LYS A 9 1.98 89.37 16.09
N GLN A 10 2.50 88.83 17.19
CA GLN A 10 3.57 87.83 17.16
C GLN A 10 3.03 86.62 16.41
N ARG A 11 3.66 86.27 15.28
CA ARG A 11 3.50 84.95 14.68
C ARG A 11 4.09 83.94 15.66
N VAL A 12 3.24 83.09 16.22
CA VAL A 12 3.67 81.97 17.07
C VAL A 12 3.74 80.74 16.17
N THR A 13 4.91 80.10 16.11
CA THR A 13 5.06 78.81 15.45
C THR A 13 4.28 77.76 16.24
N VAL A 14 3.23 77.21 15.64
CA VAL A 14 2.36 76.19 16.27
C VAL A 14 2.83 74.75 16.00
N GLY A 15 3.79 74.58 15.09
CA GLY A 15 4.38 73.30 14.67
C GLY A 15 5.20 73.48 13.40
N HIS A 16 5.89 72.42 12.97
CA HIS A 16 6.61 72.37 11.70
C HIS A 16 5.96 71.32 10.80
N GLU A 17 5.89 71.61 9.50
CA GLU A 17 5.59 70.63 8.46
C GLU A 17 6.89 70.31 7.73
N TYR A 18 7.17 69.03 7.51
CA TYR A 18 8.36 68.57 6.80
C TYR A 18 7.98 68.12 5.39
N SER A 19 8.81 68.50 4.42
CA SER A 19 8.69 68.07 3.04
C SER A 19 10.02 67.49 2.57
N LEU A 20 9.95 66.44 1.75
CA LEU A 20 11.09 65.68 1.27
C LEU A 20 11.13 65.68 -0.26
N GLY A 21 12.25 66.12 -0.81
CA GLY A 21 12.62 65.88 -2.22
C GLY A 21 13.69 64.79 -2.27
N MET A 22 13.42 63.69 -2.97
CA MET A 22 14.31 62.53 -2.95
C MET A 22 14.15 61.71 -4.24
N HIS A 23 15.25 61.21 -4.79
CA HIS A 23 15.25 60.19 -5.83
C HIS A 23 15.70 58.86 -5.21
N MET A 24 14.86 57.84 -5.32
CA MET A 24 15.17 56.47 -4.86
C MET A 24 15.23 55.55 -6.07
N VAL A 25 16.28 54.74 -6.16
CA VAL A 25 16.35 53.62 -7.10
C VAL A 25 15.99 52.36 -6.31
N VAL A 26 15.06 51.58 -6.85
CA VAL A 26 14.47 50.43 -6.14
C VAL A 26 14.72 49.09 -6.82
N GLY A 27 15.20 49.11 -8.08
CA GLY A 27 15.44 47.90 -8.84
C GLY A 27 15.82 48.18 -10.29
N HIS A 28 15.86 47.11 -11.08
CA HIS A 28 16.13 47.17 -12.52
C HIS A 28 14.89 47.66 -13.30
N LYS A 29 15.12 48.02 -14.57
CA LYS A 29 14.08 48.36 -15.55
C LYS A 29 13.06 47.23 -15.78
N ASN A 30 12.02 47.53 -16.56
CA ASN A 30 11.02 46.56 -17.06
C ASN A 30 10.11 45.95 -16.00
N MET A 31 9.82 46.70 -14.94
CA MET A 31 8.72 46.35 -14.03
C MET A 31 7.38 46.60 -14.70
N ASP A 32 6.40 45.76 -14.41
CA ASP A 32 5.07 45.82 -15.01
C ASP A 32 4.21 46.88 -14.31
N ALA A 33 4.28 46.96 -12.97
CA ALA A 33 3.48 47.90 -12.19
C ALA A 33 4.08 48.20 -10.80
N VAL A 34 3.62 49.30 -10.20
CA VAL A 34 3.75 49.58 -8.76
C VAL A 34 2.40 49.28 -8.10
N GLU A 35 2.38 48.30 -7.21
CA GLU A 35 1.15 47.83 -6.56
C GLU A 35 0.85 48.61 -5.29
N ARG A 36 1.90 49.06 -4.59
CA ARG A 36 1.72 49.73 -3.29
C ARG A 36 2.92 50.55 -2.87
N ILE A 37 2.64 51.64 -2.16
CA ILE A 37 3.64 52.42 -1.43
C ILE A 37 3.27 52.46 0.04
N ARG A 38 4.19 52.01 0.90
CA ARG A 38 4.08 52.08 2.35
C ARG A 38 5.04 53.11 2.92
N VAL A 39 4.59 53.76 3.98
CA VAL A 39 5.40 54.68 4.78
C VAL A 39 5.24 54.27 6.24
N GLY A 40 6.34 53.92 6.90
CA GLY A 40 6.30 53.16 8.14
C GLY A 40 5.54 51.85 7.95
N GLU A 41 4.69 51.51 8.91
CA GLU A 41 3.85 50.30 8.86
C GLU A 41 2.53 50.50 8.10
N LYS A 42 2.28 51.67 7.50
CA LYS A 42 0.98 51.98 6.89
C LYS A 42 1.05 52.13 5.39
N VAL A 43 -0.04 51.73 4.72
CA VAL A 43 -0.24 51.92 3.29
C VAL A 43 -0.53 53.39 3.00
N ALA A 44 0.41 54.07 2.34
CA ALA A 44 0.28 55.48 2.01
C ALA A 44 -0.45 55.67 0.68
N TRP A 45 -0.27 54.74 -0.26
CA TRP A 45 -0.88 54.77 -1.57
C TRP A 45 -1.04 53.34 -2.12
N ILE A 46 -2.18 53.12 -2.78
CA ILE A 46 -2.48 52.02 -3.69
C ILE A 46 -3.00 52.65 -4.98
N PRO A 47 -2.78 52.03 -6.15
CA PRO A 47 -3.46 52.47 -7.36
C PRO A 47 -4.98 52.35 -7.15
N ALA A 48 -5.76 53.19 -7.86
CA ALA A 48 -7.23 53.14 -7.79
C ALA A 48 -7.83 51.81 -8.30
N VAL A 49 -6.97 51.00 -8.90
CA VAL A 49 -7.21 49.77 -9.65
C VAL A 49 -5.99 48.90 -9.33
N LEU A 50 -6.17 47.89 -8.47
CA LEU A 50 -5.06 47.13 -7.84
C LEU A 50 -4.54 46.00 -8.73
N HIS A 51 -5.32 45.60 -9.71
CA HIS A 51 -4.98 44.60 -10.72
C HIS A 51 -4.79 45.29 -12.08
N PRO A 52 -4.40 44.58 -13.15
CA PRO A 52 -4.89 44.92 -14.47
C PRO A 52 -6.40 44.74 -14.49
N ASP A 53 -7.14 45.57 -13.74
CA ASP A 53 -8.57 45.42 -13.71
C ASP A 53 -9.05 45.78 -15.11
N LEU A 54 -9.59 44.76 -15.76
CA LEU A 54 -10.86 44.80 -16.42
C LEU A 54 -11.61 46.14 -16.21
N ILE A 55 -11.37 47.09 -17.10
CA ILE A 55 -11.80 48.48 -16.88
C ILE A 55 -13.29 48.64 -17.16
N ILE A 56 -13.76 47.89 -18.14
CA ILE A 56 -15.15 47.89 -18.60
C ILE A 56 -15.54 46.43 -18.71
N LYS A 57 -16.53 46.03 -17.91
CA LYS A 57 -17.10 44.69 -17.92
C LYS A 57 -18.60 44.73 -17.90
N ASP A 58 -19.20 43.79 -18.61
CA ASP A 58 -20.54 43.31 -18.32
C ASP A 58 -20.48 41.98 -17.57
N SER A 59 -21.45 41.74 -16.70
CA SER A 59 -21.66 40.42 -16.09
C SER A 59 -22.67 39.62 -16.88
N TYR A 60 -22.40 38.34 -17.12
CA TYR A 60 -23.37 37.40 -17.68
C TYR A 60 -24.20 36.75 -16.57
N THR A 61 -25.52 36.90 -16.60
CA THR A 61 -26.44 36.18 -15.71
C THR A 61 -27.15 35.08 -16.49
N SER A 62 -27.38 33.93 -15.85
CA SER A 62 -28.15 32.82 -16.45
C SER A 62 -29.55 33.32 -16.87
N GLY A 63 -29.86 33.28 -18.17
CA GLY A 63 -31.09 33.82 -18.77
C GLY A 63 -30.87 34.99 -19.74
N ASP A 64 -29.64 35.51 -19.86
CA ASP A 64 -29.25 36.52 -20.86
C ASP A 64 -29.10 35.90 -22.26
N ASP A 65 -30.22 35.48 -22.85
CA ASP A 65 -30.26 34.70 -24.09
C ASP A 65 -30.25 35.54 -25.38
N LEU A 66 -30.24 36.88 -25.25
CA LEU A 66 -30.17 37.78 -26.40
C LEU A 66 -28.75 37.89 -26.96
N HIS A 67 -28.67 38.13 -28.28
CA HIS A 67 -27.41 38.32 -28.97
C HIS A 67 -27.58 39.25 -30.18
N VAL A 68 -26.48 39.87 -30.59
CA VAL A 68 -26.34 40.52 -31.90
C VAL A 68 -25.51 39.62 -32.82
N SER A 69 -25.94 39.49 -34.08
CA SER A 69 -25.27 38.61 -35.05
C SER A 69 -24.30 39.38 -35.94
N SER A 70 -23.18 38.76 -36.28
CA SER A 70 -22.19 39.27 -37.22
C SER A 70 -21.71 38.16 -38.17
N SER A 71 -21.41 38.48 -39.43
CA SER A 71 -20.91 37.58 -40.47
C SER A 71 -19.91 38.33 -41.37
N ASN A 72 -19.47 37.68 -42.45
CA ASN A 72 -18.55 38.27 -43.44
C ASN A 72 -19.11 39.51 -44.19
N VAL A 73 -20.41 39.76 -44.12
CA VAL A 73 -21.07 40.92 -44.76
C VAL A 73 -21.89 41.79 -43.79
N PHE A 74 -22.04 41.36 -42.53
CA PHE A 74 -22.74 42.10 -41.47
C PHE A 74 -21.84 42.21 -40.23
N TRP A 75 -21.54 43.42 -39.77
CA TRP A 75 -20.68 43.61 -38.60
C TRP A 75 -21.48 44.09 -37.41
N ALA A 76 -21.10 43.66 -36.21
CA ALA A 76 -21.70 44.14 -34.97
C ALA A 76 -20.69 45.00 -34.21
N ALA A 77 -21.19 46.01 -33.50
CA ALA A 77 -20.36 46.90 -32.72
C ALA A 77 -21.02 47.28 -31.40
N GLN A 78 -20.20 47.51 -30.38
CA GLN A 78 -20.59 48.18 -29.15
C GLN A 78 -19.79 49.48 -29.03
N THR A 79 -20.48 50.60 -28.86
CA THR A 79 -19.81 51.87 -28.54
C THR A 79 -19.67 52.05 -27.04
N ILE A 80 -18.61 52.74 -26.63
CA ILE A 80 -18.32 53.09 -25.24
C ILE A 80 -17.72 54.47 -25.13
N THR A 81 -18.06 55.19 -24.06
CA THR A 81 -17.36 56.42 -23.68
C THR A 81 -16.39 56.13 -22.55
N VAL A 82 -15.11 56.41 -22.77
CA VAL A 82 -14.06 56.16 -21.79
C VAL A 82 -14.18 57.14 -20.64
N SER A 83 -14.42 56.64 -19.43
CA SER A 83 -14.42 57.42 -18.19
C SER A 83 -13.03 57.37 -17.50
N GLY A 84 -12.78 58.19 -16.48
CA GLY A 84 -11.54 58.12 -15.70
C GLY A 84 -10.33 58.83 -16.35
N SER A 85 -9.12 58.26 -16.25
CA SER A 85 -7.87 58.87 -16.73
C SER A 85 -7.41 58.46 -18.14
N GLY A 86 -8.18 57.61 -18.83
CA GLY A 86 -7.75 56.97 -20.08
C GLY A 86 -6.94 55.71 -19.82
N TYR A 87 -6.87 54.83 -20.82
CA TYR A 87 -6.46 53.42 -20.66
C TYR A 87 -5.64 52.91 -21.85
N TYR A 88 -4.77 51.92 -21.66
CA TYR A 88 -4.03 51.25 -22.74
C TYR A 88 -4.51 49.81 -22.91
N ALA A 89 -5.37 49.53 -23.88
CA ALA A 89 -5.89 48.18 -24.11
C ALA A 89 -4.87 47.28 -24.83
N ILE A 90 -4.69 46.04 -24.38
CA ILE A 90 -3.95 45.00 -25.13
C ILE A 90 -4.83 43.83 -25.53
N LEU A 91 -5.96 43.64 -24.84
CA LEU A 91 -6.79 42.48 -25.05
C LEU A 91 -8.24 42.84 -24.78
N VAL A 92 -9.12 42.34 -25.63
CA VAL A 92 -10.56 42.42 -25.47
C VAL A 92 -11.09 41.00 -25.38
N LYS A 93 -11.94 40.70 -24.40
CA LYS A 93 -12.74 39.48 -24.42
C LYS A 93 -14.18 39.79 -24.79
N LEU A 94 -14.76 38.98 -25.66
CA LEU A 94 -16.16 39.07 -26.07
C LEU A 94 -16.89 37.79 -25.66
N LYS A 95 -18.12 37.89 -25.14
CA LYS A 95 -18.94 36.71 -24.87
C LYS A 95 -19.63 36.26 -26.16
N LEU A 96 -19.08 35.25 -26.81
CA LEU A 96 -19.46 34.84 -28.17
C LEU A 96 -20.01 33.42 -28.20
N LEU A 97 -20.95 33.20 -29.12
CA LEU A 97 -21.24 31.88 -29.67
C LEU A 97 -21.20 31.95 -31.19
N ARG A 98 -21.08 30.81 -31.85
CA ARG A 98 -21.05 30.68 -33.31
C ARG A 98 -22.35 30.04 -33.81
N GLY A 99 -22.87 30.57 -34.92
CA GLY A 99 -23.96 29.97 -35.69
C GLY A 99 -23.46 28.97 -36.74
N ALA A 100 -24.39 28.21 -37.33
CA ALA A 100 -24.05 27.24 -38.37
C ALA A 100 -23.46 27.91 -39.63
N GLY A 101 -22.28 27.50 -40.10
CA GLY A 101 -21.64 28.07 -41.28
C GLY A 101 -20.21 27.57 -41.55
N ILE A 102 -19.63 27.99 -42.69
CA ILE A 102 -18.26 27.65 -43.10
C ILE A 102 -17.26 28.23 -42.09
N ILE A 103 -16.30 27.43 -41.63
CA ILE A 103 -15.27 27.88 -40.69
C ILE A 103 -14.44 28.98 -41.35
N GLY A 104 -14.26 30.08 -40.64
CA GLY A 104 -13.43 31.20 -41.06
C GLY A 104 -12.61 31.72 -39.89
N THR A 105 -12.20 32.97 -39.96
CA THR A 105 -11.51 33.69 -38.88
C THR A 105 -12.36 34.85 -38.39
N THR A 106 -12.14 35.28 -37.16
CA THR A 106 -12.75 36.47 -36.58
C THR A 106 -11.65 37.35 -36.00
N VAL A 107 -11.76 38.65 -36.26
CA VAL A 107 -10.94 39.67 -35.60
C VAL A 107 -11.84 40.68 -34.90
N VAL A 108 -11.25 41.41 -33.95
CA VAL A 108 -11.87 42.55 -33.27
C VAL A 108 -11.10 43.81 -33.62
N ASN A 109 -11.84 44.87 -33.96
CA ASN A 109 -11.32 46.19 -34.18
C ASN A 109 -11.74 47.15 -33.06
N ILE A 110 -10.84 48.06 -32.71
CA ILE A 110 -11.19 49.28 -31.99
C ILE A 110 -11.19 50.42 -33.01
N GLN A 111 -12.29 51.16 -33.09
CA GLN A 111 -12.48 52.24 -34.05
C GLN A 111 -12.88 53.54 -33.33
N GLY A 112 -12.57 54.68 -33.95
CA GLY A 112 -13.22 55.94 -33.59
C GLY A 112 -14.70 55.94 -33.98
N VAL A 113 -15.44 56.94 -33.51
CA VAL A 113 -16.82 57.19 -33.94
C VAL A 113 -16.90 58.45 -34.80
N ASP A 114 -17.90 58.51 -35.67
CA ASP A 114 -18.18 59.65 -36.53
C ASP A 114 -18.95 60.78 -35.80
N VAL A 115 -19.37 61.79 -36.55
CA VAL A 115 -20.13 62.94 -36.02
C VAL A 115 -21.51 62.56 -35.45
N ASN A 116 -22.04 61.40 -35.82
CA ASN A 116 -23.32 60.87 -35.35
C ASN A 116 -23.15 59.84 -34.20
N SER A 117 -21.92 59.65 -33.69
CA SER A 117 -21.55 58.59 -32.74
C SER A 117 -21.62 57.16 -33.29
N GLU A 118 -21.66 56.98 -34.61
CA GLU A 118 -21.61 55.67 -35.26
C GLU A 118 -20.15 55.20 -35.44
N PRO A 119 -19.84 53.90 -35.47
CA PRO A 119 -18.49 53.42 -35.76
C PRO A 119 -17.97 53.95 -37.12
N ASP A 120 -16.74 54.48 -37.15
CA ASP A 120 -16.11 55.03 -38.36
C ASP A 120 -15.12 54.02 -38.97
N ASP A 121 -15.55 53.32 -40.03
CA ASP A 121 -14.74 52.30 -40.72
C ASP A 121 -13.46 52.88 -41.37
N SER A 122 -13.36 54.21 -41.51
CA SER A 122 -12.14 54.88 -42.00
C SER A 122 -11.14 55.21 -40.89
N ASN A 123 -11.54 55.08 -39.62
CA ASN A 123 -10.75 55.41 -38.44
C ASN A 123 -10.55 54.17 -37.53
N ILE A 124 -9.91 53.14 -38.07
CA ILE A 124 -9.51 51.95 -37.32
C ILE A 124 -8.24 52.27 -36.52
N ILE A 125 -8.36 52.17 -35.19
CA ILE A 125 -7.28 52.47 -34.25
C ILE A 125 -6.42 51.24 -34.02
N ALA A 126 -7.05 50.06 -33.91
CA ALA A 126 -6.35 48.79 -33.72
C ALA A 126 -7.12 47.59 -34.30
N THR A 127 -6.38 46.54 -34.63
CA THR A 127 -6.90 45.24 -35.09
C THR A 127 -6.26 44.14 -34.26
N SER A 128 -7.07 43.22 -33.74
CA SER A 128 -6.57 42.09 -32.95
C SER A 128 -5.91 41.01 -33.82
N ASN A 129 -5.25 40.05 -33.16
CA ASN A 129 -4.99 38.74 -33.73
C ASN A 129 -6.30 38.09 -34.21
N SER A 130 -6.19 37.20 -35.19
CA SER A 130 -7.32 36.42 -35.68
C SER A 130 -7.48 35.15 -34.85
N ILE A 131 -8.72 34.86 -34.47
CA ILE A 131 -9.09 33.54 -33.94
C ILE A 131 -9.89 32.79 -35.00
N THR A 132 -9.73 31.48 -35.08
CA THR A 132 -10.59 30.67 -35.94
C THR A 132 -11.99 30.61 -35.37
N THR A 133 -13.03 30.79 -36.19
CA THR A 133 -14.42 30.78 -35.70
C THR A 133 -14.79 29.46 -35.04
N VAL A 134 -14.08 28.37 -35.35
CA VAL A 134 -14.27 27.06 -34.69
C VAL A 134 -13.95 27.08 -33.20
N SER A 135 -13.07 27.98 -32.74
CA SER A 135 -12.75 28.17 -31.33
C SER A 135 -13.90 28.81 -30.55
N ILE A 136 -14.90 29.37 -31.24
CA ILE A 136 -16.10 29.97 -30.63
C ILE A 136 -17.19 28.88 -30.51
N PRO A 137 -17.74 28.64 -29.30
CA PRO A 137 -18.67 27.54 -29.06
C PRO A 137 -20.02 27.77 -29.74
N THR A 138 -20.79 26.71 -29.97
CA THR A 138 -22.18 26.80 -30.48
C THR A 138 -23.23 26.76 -29.37
N THR A 139 -22.81 26.69 -28.10
CA THR A 139 -23.71 26.55 -26.94
C THR A 139 -24.49 27.83 -26.66
N ALA A 140 -25.71 27.65 -26.15
CA ALA A 140 -26.65 28.74 -25.90
C ALA A 140 -26.19 29.74 -24.81
N GLY A 141 -25.14 29.46 -24.03
CA GLY A 141 -24.56 30.45 -23.10
C GLY A 141 -23.42 31.29 -23.70
N GLY A 142 -22.81 30.83 -24.80
CA GLY A 142 -21.55 31.39 -25.32
C GLY A 142 -20.36 31.27 -24.35
N THR A 143 -19.15 31.60 -24.82
CA THR A 143 -17.90 31.62 -24.03
C THR A 143 -17.19 32.95 -24.20
N TRP A 144 -16.42 33.34 -23.19
CA TRP A 144 -15.57 34.53 -23.25
C TRP A 144 -14.36 34.24 -24.14
N MET A 145 -14.31 34.89 -25.31
CA MET A 145 -13.28 34.71 -26.32
C MET A 145 -12.30 35.88 -26.29
N SER A 146 -11.00 35.59 -26.20
CA SER A 146 -9.95 36.59 -26.07
C SER A 146 -9.37 37.03 -27.42
N PHE A 147 -9.17 38.33 -27.60
CA PHE A 147 -8.60 38.96 -28.80
C PHE A 147 -7.49 39.91 -28.36
N ALA A 148 -6.24 39.57 -28.66
CA ALA A 148 -5.05 40.35 -28.32
C ALA A 148 -4.68 41.33 -29.45
N PHE A 149 -4.14 42.51 -29.14
CA PHE A 149 -3.60 43.45 -30.12
C PHE A 149 -2.08 43.32 -30.23
N ASP A 150 -1.54 43.52 -31.43
CA ASP A 150 -0.09 43.47 -31.70
C ASP A 150 0.70 44.56 -30.95
N SER A 151 0.03 45.61 -30.50
CA SER A 151 0.60 46.70 -29.69
C SER A 151 -0.46 47.34 -28.80
N GLN A 152 -0.02 48.02 -27.74
CA GLN A 152 -0.90 48.69 -26.78
C GLN A 152 -1.71 49.81 -27.45
N VAL A 153 -3.01 49.85 -27.19
CA VAL A 153 -3.96 50.80 -27.80
C VAL A 153 -4.40 51.85 -26.79
N PHE A 154 -4.00 53.11 -26.97
CA PHE A 154 -4.40 54.18 -26.06
C PHE A 154 -5.85 54.64 -26.32
N LEU A 155 -6.68 54.56 -25.29
CA LEU A 155 -8.06 55.01 -25.25
C LEU A 155 -8.15 56.25 -24.36
N ALA A 156 -8.34 57.41 -24.98
CA ALA A 156 -8.33 58.69 -24.26
C ALA A 156 -9.60 58.90 -23.43
N THR A 157 -9.44 59.47 -22.22
CA THR A 157 -10.58 59.85 -21.36
C THR A 157 -11.55 60.80 -22.07
N GLY A 158 -12.84 60.63 -21.82
CA GLY A 158 -13.93 61.40 -22.42
C GLY A 158 -14.15 61.16 -23.92
N THR A 159 -13.36 60.29 -24.55
CA THR A 159 -13.49 59.94 -25.97
C THR A 159 -14.37 58.71 -26.14
N LYS A 160 -15.21 58.72 -27.18
CA LYS A 160 -16.07 57.59 -27.54
C LYS A 160 -15.37 56.71 -28.59
N TYR A 161 -15.40 55.39 -28.38
CA TYR A 161 -14.83 54.39 -29.27
C TYR A 161 -15.85 53.28 -29.57
N ALA A 162 -15.64 52.54 -30.65
CA ALA A 162 -16.43 51.37 -31.03
C ALA A 162 -15.59 50.10 -31.05
N ILE A 163 -16.06 49.04 -30.39
CA ILE A 163 -15.52 47.68 -30.48
C ILE A 163 -16.32 46.95 -31.55
N VAL A 164 -15.65 46.55 -32.63
CA VAL A 164 -16.29 45.99 -33.82
C VAL A 164 -15.78 44.57 -34.08
N ILE A 165 -16.69 43.61 -34.19
CA ILE A 165 -16.36 42.22 -34.54
C ILE A 165 -16.51 42.00 -36.05
N ARG A 166 -15.50 41.38 -36.67
CA ARG A 166 -15.46 41.11 -38.12
C ARG A 166 -15.10 39.64 -38.42
N PRO A 167 -16.10 38.78 -38.59
CA PRO A 167 -15.92 37.40 -39.06
C PRO A 167 -15.64 37.37 -40.57
N SER A 168 -14.89 36.38 -41.05
CA SER A 168 -14.63 36.13 -42.48
C SER A 168 -15.38 34.90 -43.04
N GLY A 169 -15.97 34.09 -42.15
CA GLY A 169 -16.71 32.86 -42.49
C GLY A 169 -18.05 32.77 -41.76
N SER A 170 -18.15 31.89 -40.75
CA SER A 170 -19.39 31.60 -40.02
C SER A 170 -19.97 32.84 -39.34
N THR A 171 -21.30 32.87 -39.17
CA THR A 171 -21.96 33.86 -38.33
C THR A 171 -21.51 33.69 -36.87
N VAL A 172 -21.09 34.79 -36.24
CA VAL A 172 -20.77 34.86 -34.83
C VAL A 172 -21.83 35.71 -34.14
N HIS A 173 -22.36 35.21 -33.04
CA HIS A 173 -23.34 35.89 -32.21
C HIS A 173 -22.65 36.39 -30.94
N TRP A 174 -22.82 37.67 -30.65
CA TRP A 174 -22.26 38.34 -29.48
C TRP A 174 -23.38 38.59 -28.47
N ARG A 175 -23.23 38.06 -27.25
CA ARG A 175 -24.26 38.15 -26.19
C ARG A 175 -24.55 39.58 -25.78
N LEU A 176 -25.82 39.85 -25.47
CA LEU A 176 -26.31 41.16 -25.03
C LEU A 176 -26.88 41.07 -23.61
N ASN A 177 -26.61 42.10 -22.80
CA ASN A 177 -27.30 42.39 -21.54
C ASN A 177 -28.46 43.38 -21.81
N GLN A 178 -29.62 43.16 -21.19
CA GLN A 178 -30.79 44.05 -21.31
C GLN A 178 -30.77 45.24 -20.33
N THR A 179 -29.86 45.23 -19.36
CA THR A 179 -29.65 46.31 -18.40
C THR A 179 -28.44 47.11 -18.85
N GLY A 180 -28.64 48.34 -19.35
CA GLY A 180 -27.56 49.18 -19.84
C GLY A 180 -26.47 49.42 -18.78
N SER A 181 -25.33 48.77 -18.95
CA SER A 181 -24.14 48.77 -18.09
C SER A 181 -23.15 49.88 -18.47
N TYR A 182 -23.14 50.33 -19.73
CA TYR A 182 -22.13 51.29 -20.21
C TYR A 182 -22.66 52.71 -20.38
N THR A 183 -21.92 53.69 -19.82
CA THR A 183 -22.31 55.11 -19.92
C THR A 183 -22.13 55.62 -21.36
N GLY A 184 -23.26 55.96 -22.01
CA GLY A 184 -23.27 56.55 -23.36
C GLY A 184 -22.87 55.58 -24.47
N GLY A 185 -22.95 54.27 -24.21
CA GLY A 185 -22.74 53.20 -25.17
C GLY A 185 -24.06 52.70 -25.77
N SER A 186 -23.98 52.27 -27.03
CA SER A 186 -25.07 51.66 -27.79
C SER A 186 -24.52 50.53 -28.68
N VAL A 187 -25.35 49.50 -28.91
CA VAL A 187 -25.10 48.44 -29.90
C VAL A 187 -25.48 48.93 -31.30
N TYR A 188 -24.57 48.75 -32.25
CA TYR A 188 -24.79 49.03 -33.66
C TYR A 188 -24.59 47.78 -34.52
N PHE A 189 -25.28 47.73 -35.66
CA PHE A 189 -25.02 46.75 -36.72
C PHE A 189 -24.76 47.45 -38.05
N ASN A 190 -23.82 46.90 -38.80
CA ASN A 190 -23.49 47.33 -40.16
C ASN A 190 -24.23 46.44 -41.16
N SER A 191 -25.02 47.05 -42.03
CA SER A 191 -25.70 46.36 -43.14
C SER A 191 -25.26 46.97 -44.46
N GLY A 192 -24.19 46.44 -45.06
CA GLY A 192 -23.72 46.87 -46.39
C GLY A 192 -23.02 48.23 -46.40
N GLY A 193 -22.26 48.56 -45.34
CA GLY A 193 -21.44 49.78 -45.25
C GLY A 193 -22.13 50.96 -44.53
N ILE A 194 -23.30 50.74 -43.95
CA ILE A 194 -24.04 51.74 -43.17
C ILE A 194 -24.26 51.17 -41.77
N TRP A 195 -23.92 51.96 -40.74
CA TRP A 195 -24.15 51.63 -39.34
C TRP A 195 -25.53 52.09 -38.90
N VAL A 196 -26.24 51.23 -38.16
CA VAL A 196 -27.57 51.53 -37.62
C VAL A 196 -27.61 51.05 -36.17
N GLU A 197 -28.15 51.89 -35.28
CA GLU A 197 -28.34 51.55 -33.87
C GLU A 197 -29.45 50.50 -33.70
N ALA A 198 -29.27 49.55 -32.78
CA ALA A 198 -30.27 48.51 -32.55
C ALA A 198 -31.58 49.04 -31.95
N ALA A 199 -32.72 48.69 -32.57
CA ALA A 199 -34.03 49.20 -32.17
C ALA A 199 -34.59 48.49 -30.93
N GLY A 200 -34.81 49.25 -29.84
CA GLY A 200 -35.71 48.87 -28.74
C GLY A 200 -35.06 48.58 -27.38
N GLY A 201 -34.52 49.61 -26.71
CA GLY A 201 -34.04 49.53 -25.32
C GLY A 201 -32.51 49.50 -25.19
N ALA A 202 -31.99 49.87 -24.02
CA ALA A 202 -30.56 49.94 -23.72
C ALA A 202 -29.95 48.53 -23.60
N TYR A 203 -29.69 47.90 -24.75
CA TYR A 203 -28.90 46.69 -24.84
C TYR A 203 -27.42 47.03 -24.88
N ASP A 204 -26.62 46.25 -24.17
CA ASP A 204 -25.17 46.34 -24.18
C ASP A 204 -24.57 45.00 -24.57
N ALA A 205 -23.69 44.98 -25.58
CA ALA A 205 -22.97 43.78 -25.93
C ALA A 205 -21.89 43.49 -24.88
N MET A 206 -21.81 42.22 -24.45
CA MET A 206 -20.98 41.83 -23.32
C MET A 206 -19.52 41.72 -23.70
N PHE A 207 -18.66 42.61 -23.18
CA PHE A 207 -17.22 42.56 -23.39
C PHE A 207 -16.44 42.89 -22.13
N GLU A 208 -15.15 42.58 -22.18
CA GLU A 208 -14.15 42.87 -21.18
C GLU A 208 -12.93 43.50 -21.86
N ILE A 209 -12.42 44.64 -21.37
CA ILE A 209 -11.15 45.23 -21.84
C ILE A 209 -10.07 45.04 -20.79
N TYR A 210 -8.95 44.46 -21.20
CA TYR A 210 -7.77 44.24 -20.40
C TYR A 210 -6.66 45.22 -20.80
N LEU A 211 -6.03 45.80 -19.79
CA LEU A 211 -4.92 46.73 -19.92
C LEU A 211 -3.61 46.01 -20.25
N ALA A 212 -2.75 46.74 -20.96
CA ALA A 212 -1.37 46.33 -21.13
C ALA A 212 -0.67 46.18 -19.79
N GLU A 213 -0.19 44.99 -19.53
CA GLU A 213 0.72 44.73 -18.42
C GLU A 213 2.13 44.61 -18.99
N GLY A 214 3.05 45.43 -18.48
CA GLY A 214 4.44 45.53 -18.95
C GLY A 214 4.70 46.78 -19.79
N ASN A 215 5.61 47.62 -19.28
CA ASN A 215 5.87 49.02 -19.66
C ASN A 215 4.82 50.02 -19.18
N ALA A 216 4.52 50.06 -17.88
CA ALA A 216 3.89 51.26 -17.32
C ALA A 216 4.75 52.47 -17.72
N PRO A 217 4.20 53.46 -18.46
CA PRO A 217 4.98 54.62 -18.85
C PRO A 217 5.36 55.41 -17.61
N ASN A 218 6.44 56.17 -17.69
CA ASN A 218 6.77 57.12 -16.64
C ASN A 218 5.59 58.06 -16.42
N HIS A 219 5.13 58.17 -15.18
CA HIS A 219 4.01 59.02 -14.84
C HIS A 219 4.10 59.51 -13.41
N THR A 220 3.40 60.59 -13.11
CA THR A 220 3.31 61.15 -11.76
C THR A 220 2.06 60.63 -11.07
N ILE A 221 2.23 60.00 -9.92
CA ILE A 221 1.13 59.69 -9.01
C ILE A 221 1.01 60.78 -7.94
N THR A 222 -0.16 60.92 -7.33
CA THR A 222 -0.36 61.81 -6.19
C THR A 222 -0.76 61.01 -4.95
N ILE A 223 0.04 61.11 -3.90
CA ILE A 223 -0.30 60.58 -2.58
C ILE A 223 -1.14 61.65 -1.86
N SER A 224 -2.29 61.26 -1.30
CA SER A 224 -3.25 62.18 -0.64
C SER A 224 -3.57 61.81 0.82
N SER A 225 -2.76 60.93 1.42
CA SER A 225 -2.91 60.37 2.77
C SER A 225 -2.43 61.30 3.89
N SER A 226 -2.95 62.53 3.92
CA SER A 226 -2.53 63.60 4.85
C SER A 226 -2.72 63.29 6.35
N ASN A 227 -3.61 62.35 6.68
CA ASN A 227 -3.91 61.92 8.05
C ASN A 227 -3.39 60.52 8.39
N LEU A 228 -2.49 59.94 7.58
CA LEU A 228 -2.02 58.55 7.71
C LEU A 228 -1.57 58.18 9.13
N PHE A 229 -0.92 59.12 9.83
CA PHE A 229 -0.43 58.95 11.20
C PHE A 229 -1.22 59.77 12.23
N GLY A 230 -2.53 59.93 12.00
CA GLY A 230 -3.45 60.62 12.91
C GLY A 230 -3.53 62.13 12.73
N GLY A 231 -3.06 62.64 11.58
CA GLY A 231 -3.19 64.04 11.19
C GLY A 231 -2.35 64.99 12.03
N ASN A 232 -2.56 66.29 11.85
CA ASN A 232 -1.71 67.34 12.42
C ASN A 232 -1.73 67.41 13.96
N GLN A 233 -2.65 66.70 14.63
CA GLN A 233 -2.69 66.56 16.09
C GLN A 233 -1.76 65.44 16.61
N LYS A 234 -1.26 64.59 15.72
CA LYS A 234 -0.27 63.54 16.00
C LYS A 234 0.95 63.76 15.10
N GLU A 235 1.27 62.83 14.20
CA GLU A 235 2.47 62.88 13.35
C GLU A 235 2.18 63.31 11.90
N GLY A 236 0.94 63.67 11.58
CA GLY A 236 0.53 64.08 10.24
C GLY A 236 0.23 62.88 9.32
N GLY A 237 0.86 62.87 8.15
CA GLY A 237 0.66 61.89 7.09
C GLY A 237 1.53 62.21 5.87
N VAL A 238 1.20 61.67 4.70
CA VAL A 238 1.98 61.84 3.47
C VAL A 238 1.10 62.45 2.38
N ARG A 239 1.54 63.55 1.75
CA ARG A 239 0.84 64.14 0.60
C ARG A 239 1.79 64.80 -0.39
N GLY A 240 1.61 64.57 -1.68
CA GLY A 240 2.43 65.19 -2.73
C GLY A 240 2.56 64.31 -3.98
N GLY A 241 3.16 64.89 -5.02
CA GLY A 241 3.45 64.18 -6.27
C GLY A 241 4.68 63.29 -6.15
N VAL A 242 4.61 62.08 -6.71
CA VAL A 242 5.72 61.15 -6.84
C VAL A 242 5.81 60.74 -8.30
N ASP A 243 6.95 60.97 -8.95
CA ASP A 243 7.19 60.50 -10.31
C ASP A 243 7.70 59.07 -10.28
N LEU A 244 7.02 58.19 -11.02
CA LEU A 244 7.40 56.81 -11.25
C LEU A 244 8.26 56.76 -12.51
N LEU A 245 9.50 56.27 -12.38
CA LEU A 245 10.45 56.11 -13.46
C LEU A 245 10.71 54.62 -13.66
N PHE A 246 10.24 54.02 -14.76
CA PHE A 246 10.36 52.58 -15.02
C PHE A 246 11.65 52.18 -15.75
N GLY A 247 12.50 53.15 -16.10
CA GLY A 247 13.86 52.89 -16.57
C GLY A 247 13.96 52.46 -18.03
N ALA A 248 12.95 52.72 -18.87
CA ALA A 248 12.96 52.40 -20.29
C ALA A 248 14.19 53.01 -21.02
N SER A 249 14.59 52.39 -22.13
CA SER A 249 15.78 52.80 -22.89
C SER A 249 15.67 54.23 -23.47
N ASP A 250 14.46 54.71 -23.69
CA ASP A 250 14.12 56.04 -24.19
C ASP A 250 13.76 57.05 -23.08
N GLN A 251 13.87 56.66 -21.79
CA GLN A 251 13.58 57.54 -20.66
C GLN A 251 14.33 58.87 -20.75
N THR A 252 13.61 59.97 -20.55
CA THR A 252 14.13 61.34 -20.56
C THR A 252 14.51 61.79 -19.14
N GLN A 253 15.29 62.88 -19.02
CA GLN A 253 15.63 63.45 -17.72
C GLN A 253 14.37 63.90 -16.98
N ASN A 254 14.27 63.58 -15.69
CA ASN A 254 13.14 64.02 -14.85
C ASN A 254 13.17 65.55 -14.66
N SER A 255 12.03 66.20 -14.93
CA SER A 255 11.92 67.66 -14.91
C SER A 255 12.06 68.26 -13.51
N TYR A 256 11.58 67.58 -12.46
CA TYR A 256 11.75 68.03 -11.08
C TYR A 256 13.22 67.99 -10.66
N LEU A 257 13.94 66.90 -10.92
CA LEU A 257 15.36 66.79 -10.58
C LEU A 257 16.20 67.84 -11.31
N VAL A 258 15.96 68.04 -12.62
CA VAL A 258 16.64 69.09 -13.39
C VAL A 258 16.38 70.48 -12.78
N SER A 259 15.16 70.74 -12.30
CA SER A 259 14.81 72.01 -11.65
C SER A 259 15.52 72.24 -10.30
N LYS A 260 15.98 71.18 -9.63
CA LYS A 260 16.61 71.24 -8.31
C LYS A 260 18.13 71.09 -8.35
N LEU A 261 18.65 70.32 -9.30
CA LEU A 261 20.05 69.89 -9.35
C LEU A 261 20.81 70.34 -10.61
N ASP A 262 20.14 70.94 -11.61
CA ASP A 262 20.66 71.35 -12.93
C ASP A 262 20.58 70.29 -14.06
N ALA A 263 20.99 70.69 -15.29
CA ALA A 263 20.86 69.88 -16.51
C ALA A 263 21.91 68.75 -16.64
N ASN A 264 22.96 68.73 -15.80
CA ASN A 264 24.01 67.72 -15.82
C ASN A 264 23.63 66.49 -14.98
N LEU A 265 22.43 65.94 -15.26
CA LEU A 265 21.84 64.80 -14.56
C LEU A 265 21.66 63.63 -15.55
N PRO A 266 21.97 62.38 -15.21
CA PRO A 266 21.60 61.26 -16.07
C PRO A 266 20.07 61.11 -16.14
N ALA A 267 19.58 60.50 -17.22
CA ALA A 267 18.16 60.12 -17.32
C ALA A 267 17.81 58.84 -16.53
N PHE A 268 18.76 58.24 -15.81
CA PHE A 268 18.59 57.02 -15.01
C PHE A 268 17.92 55.85 -15.76
N ARG A 269 18.30 55.67 -17.03
CA ARG A 269 17.85 54.53 -17.85
C ARG A 269 18.40 53.22 -17.29
N GLY A 270 17.64 52.13 -17.44
CA GLY A 270 18.01 50.81 -16.94
C GLY A 270 17.62 50.54 -15.49
N SER A 271 17.13 51.54 -14.77
CA SER A 271 16.78 51.43 -13.36
C SER A 271 15.36 51.94 -13.10
N MET A 272 14.62 51.21 -12.28
CA MET A 272 13.35 51.69 -11.75
C MET A 272 13.60 52.59 -10.53
N GLY A 273 12.94 53.74 -10.51
CA GLY A 273 13.06 54.69 -9.43
C GLY A 273 11.83 55.55 -9.19
N PHE A 274 11.83 56.20 -8.03
CA PHE A 274 10.77 57.08 -7.55
C PHE A 274 11.35 58.46 -7.22
N VAL A 275 10.77 59.52 -7.76
CA VAL A 275 11.15 60.90 -7.46
C VAL A 275 10.05 61.57 -6.65
N LEU A 276 10.34 61.89 -5.38
CA LEU A 276 9.44 62.64 -4.52
C LEU A 276 9.53 64.12 -4.86
N ASN A 277 8.45 64.70 -5.36
CA ASN A 277 8.39 66.10 -5.77
C ASN A 277 8.09 67.00 -4.56
N GLN A 278 9.05 67.10 -3.63
CA GLN A 278 8.93 67.88 -2.40
C GLN A 278 7.68 67.46 -1.58
N VAL A 279 7.47 66.15 -1.46
CA VAL A 279 6.32 65.52 -0.80
C VAL A 279 6.27 65.90 0.68
N TYR A 280 5.12 66.31 1.19
CA TYR A 280 4.91 66.47 2.63
C TYR A 280 4.95 65.11 3.31
N VAL A 281 5.74 64.99 4.37
CA VAL A 281 6.02 63.73 5.09
C VAL A 281 5.65 63.80 6.58
N GLY A 282 4.82 64.76 6.96
CA GLY A 282 4.26 64.87 8.31
C GLY A 282 4.82 66.03 9.13
N THR A 283 4.56 65.97 10.43
CA THR A 283 4.96 66.99 11.42
C THR A 283 6.14 66.54 12.30
N SER A 284 6.60 65.29 12.13
CA SER A 284 7.76 64.73 12.83
C SER A 284 9.07 65.06 12.08
N PRO A 285 10.16 65.42 12.78
CA PRO A 285 11.47 65.59 12.17
C PRO A 285 12.12 64.27 11.72
N TYR A 286 11.57 63.12 12.12
CA TYR A 286 12.10 61.80 11.77
C TYR A 286 11.27 61.20 10.63
N PRO A 287 11.81 61.15 9.39
CA PRO A 287 11.11 60.52 8.28
C PRO A 287 10.94 59.02 8.55
N LYS A 288 9.73 58.52 8.33
CA LYS A 288 9.42 57.09 8.43
C LYS A 288 10.00 56.35 7.20
N PRO A 289 10.37 55.06 7.32
CA PRO A 289 10.89 54.29 6.21
C PRO A 289 9.85 54.15 5.09
N TRP A 290 10.31 54.14 3.84
CA TRP A 290 9.46 53.95 2.65
C TRP A 290 9.70 52.53 2.09
N ALA A 291 8.63 51.86 1.70
CA ALA A 291 8.69 50.56 1.02
C ALA A 291 7.80 50.58 -0.22
N PHE A 292 8.29 49.96 -1.30
CA PHE A 292 7.67 49.94 -2.62
C PHE A 292 7.45 48.49 -3.03
N PHE A 293 6.21 48.15 -3.39
CA PHE A 293 5.85 46.85 -3.90
C PHE A 293 5.65 46.99 -5.40
N CYS A 294 6.48 46.28 -6.16
CA CYS A 294 6.50 46.32 -7.61
C CYS A 294 6.33 44.89 -8.14
N ARG A 295 5.69 44.77 -9.30
CA ARG A 295 5.42 43.48 -9.94
C ARG A 295 6.14 43.39 -11.27
N ARG A 296 6.67 42.19 -11.59
CA ARG A 296 7.25 41.83 -12.88
C ARG A 296 7.01 40.34 -13.16
N LEU A 297 6.10 40.07 -14.09
CA LEU A 297 5.65 38.74 -14.48
C LEU A 297 5.81 38.48 -15.98
N LEU A 298 5.64 39.52 -16.81
CA LEU A 298 5.49 39.34 -18.27
C LEU A 298 6.75 39.62 -19.07
N LYS A 299 7.77 40.19 -18.43
CA LYS A 299 9.05 40.49 -19.05
C LYS A 299 10.23 40.02 -18.22
N GLN A 300 11.28 39.63 -18.93
CA GLN A 300 12.60 39.38 -18.36
C GLN A 300 13.31 40.71 -18.05
N VAL A 301 14.34 40.69 -17.19
CA VAL A 301 15.08 41.90 -16.80
C VAL A 301 15.69 42.60 -18.01
N ASN A 302 16.13 41.83 -19.01
CA ASN A 302 16.69 42.34 -20.25
C ASN A 302 15.67 43.15 -21.10
N GLY A 303 14.37 42.88 -20.94
CA GLY A 303 13.23 43.55 -21.59
C GLY A 303 12.46 42.71 -22.59
N ASP A 304 12.93 41.49 -22.86
CA ASP A 304 12.25 40.51 -23.69
C ASP A 304 10.97 40.00 -23.00
N ALA A 305 10.04 39.47 -23.81
CA ALA A 305 8.86 38.81 -23.29
C ALA A 305 9.26 37.60 -22.42
N GLN A 306 8.47 37.32 -21.40
CA GLN A 306 8.64 36.12 -20.59
C GLN A 306 8.37 34.88 -21.44
N TRP A 307 9.17 33.82 -21.23
CA TRP A 307 8.96 32.53 -21.90
C TRP A 307 7.62 31.92 -21.48
N ASN A 308 6.92 31.20 -22.37
CA ASN A 308 5.59 30.62 -22.12
C ASN A 308 4.64 31.59 -21.37
N ILE A 309 4.41 32.77 -21.96
CA ILE A 309 3.73 33.90 -21.32
C ILE A 309 2.32 33.57 -20.80
N THR A 310 1.64 32.63 -21.45
CA THR A 310 0.29 32.15 -21.06
C THR A 310 0.29 31.41 -19.72
N LYS A 311 1.45 30.93 -19.27
CA LYS A 311 1.64 30.17 -18.03
C LYS A 311 2.50 30.90 -17.00
N ALA A 312 2.99 32.09 -17.34
CA ALA A 312 3.87 32.87 -16.47
C ALA A 312 3.11 33.49 -15.28
N VAL A 313 1.91 34.03 -15.53
CA VAL A 313 1.12 34.70 -14.50
C VAL A 313 0.24 33.69 -13.77
N ILE A 314 0.45 33.55 -12.47
CA ILE A 314 -0.43 32.78 -11.59
C ILE A 314 -1.23 33.77 -10.76
N ARG A 315 -2.56 33.72 -10.89
CA ARG A 315 -3.44 34.68 -10.24
C ARG A 315 -3.72 34.23 -8.82
N GLY A 316 -3.07 34.88 -7.85
CA GLY A 316 -3.49 34.80 -6.46
C GLY A 316 -4.90 35.38 -6.34
N GLY A 317 -5.72 34.87 -5.42
CA GLY A 317 -7.10 35.35 -5.20
C GLY A 317 -7.22 36.88 -5.07
N THR A 318 -8.45 37.40 -5.09
CA THR A 318 -8.82 38.81 -5.36
C THR A 318 -8.07 39.92 -4.62
N ASP A 319 -7.32 39.63 -3.56
CA ASP A 319 -6.73 40.61 -2.64
C ASP A 319 -5.18 40.64 -2.58
N ASP A 320 -4.47 39.65 -3.13
CA ASP A 320 -3.01 39.42 -2.88
C ASP A 320 -2.07 39.72 -4.07
N GLY A 321 -2.63 40.09 -5.22
CA GLY A 321 -1.89 40.37 -6.47
C GLY A 321 -1.43 39.10 -7.20
N ASP A 322 -1.00 39.28 -8.45
CA ASP A 322 -0.52 38.17 -9.29
C ASP A 322 0.92 37.76 -8.94
N ASP A 323 1.20 36.47 -9.01
CA ASP A 323 2.49 35.85 -8.73
C ASP A 323 3.13 35.29 -10.01
N LEU A 324 4.45 35.08 -9.97
CA LEU A 324 5.18 34.47 -11.09
C LEU A 324 5.26 32.96 -10.87
N ASN A 325 5.07 32.21 -11.93
CA ASN A 325 5.31 30.77 -11.95
C ASN A 325 6.79 30.47 -11.67
N ALA A 326 7.03 29.53 -10.74
CA ALA A 326 8.37 29.20 -10.27
C ALA A 326 9.30 28.67 -11.37
N ALA A 327 8.76 27.95 -12.36
CA ALA A 327 9.53 27.46 -13.49
C ALA A 327 10.15 28.62 -14.29
N HIS A 328 9.42 29.73 -14.45
CA HIS A 328 9.90 30.93 -15.11
C HIS A 328 10.98 31.65 -14.30
N ILE A 329 10.84 31.69 -12.98
CA ILE A 329 11.86 32.27 -12.09
C ILE A 329 13.17 31.49 -12.20
N ILE A 330 13.11 30.15 -12.04
CA ILE A 330 14.29 29.27 -12.14
C ILE A 330 14.92 29.41 -13.52
N ARG A 331 14.11 29.39 -14.58
CA ARG A 331 14.60 29.55 -15.95
C ARG A 331 15.34 30.87 -16.14
N GLU A 332 14.80 31.98 -15.65
CA GLU A 332 15.46 33.29 -15.74
C GLU A 332 16.79 33.32 -14.97
N CYS A 333 16.84 32.70 -13.78
CA CYS A 333 18.08 32.57 -13.00
C CYS A 333 19.17 31.81 -13.78
N LEU A 334 18.79 30.83 -14.61
CA LEU A 334 19.73 30.06 -15.42
C LEU A 334 20.25 30.85 -16.62
N ILE A 335 19.41 31.61 -17.31
CA ILE A 335 19.74 32.18 -18.64
C ILE A 335 20.16 33.66 -18.64
N ASP A 336 19.84 34.42 -17.60
CA ASP A 336 20.15 35.85 -17.58
C ASP A 336 21.68 36.05 -17.53
N ASN A 337 22.19 36.92 -18.40
CA ASN A 337 23.64 37.17 -18.55
C ASN A 337 24.17 38.30 -17.67
N ASP A 338 23.28 39.15 -17.12
CA ASP A 338 23.65 40.30 -16.31
C ASP A 338 23.75 39.92 -14.82
N TRP A 339 22.83 39.08 -14.34
CA TRP A 339 22.75 38.68 -12.93
C TRP A 339 22.55 37.18 -12.69
N GLY A 340 22.18 36.41 -13.72
CA GLY A 340 21.98 34.98 -13.65
C GLY A 340 23.26 34.16 -13.90
N LEU A 341 23.07 32.88 -14.23
CA LEU A 341 24.16 31.94 -14.54
C LEU A 341 24.64 32.02 -16.01
N GLY A 342 23.92 32.72 -16.88
CA GLY A 342 24.32 33.00 -18.26
C GLY A 342 24.30 31.79 -19.22
N PHE A 343 23.53 30.75 -18.94
CA PHE A 343 23.34 29.62 -19.86
C PHE A 343 22.54 30.03 -21.11
N GLU A 344 22.78 29.36 -22.23
CA GLU A 344 21.99 29.61 -23.44
C GLU A 344 20.61 28.96 -23.32
N THR A 345 19.60 29.49 -24.00
CA THR A 345 18.26 28.88 -24.00
C THR A 345 18.23 27.46 -24.59
N SER A 346 19.23 27.12 -25.41
CA SER A 346 19.49 25.78 -25.96
C SER A 346 19.95 24.77 -24.91
N ASP A 347 20.56 25.24 -23.83
CA ASP A 347 20.99 24.42 -22.69
C ASP A 347 19.82 24.06 -21.77
N ILE A 348 18.63 24.61 -22.01
CA ILE A 348 17.41 24.34 -21.22
C ILE A 348 16.59 23.23 -21.89
N GLY A 349 16.17 22.23 -21.11
CA GLY A 349 15.24 21.20 -21.52
C GLY A 349 13.82 21.76 -21.65
N SER A 350 13.48 22.32 -22.82
CA SER A 350 12.20 22.99 -23.08
C SER A 350 11.00 22.16 -22.61
N THR A 351 10.92 20.89 -22.99
CA THR A 351 9.81 20.00 -22.63
C THR A 351 9.64 19.86 -21.11
N SER A 352 10.73 19.63 -20.37
CA SER A 352 10.68 19.49 -18.91
C SER A 352 10.21 20.77 -18.21
N PHE A 353 10.68 21.93 -18.67
CA PHE A 353 10.27 23.21 -18.12
C PHE A 353 8.82 23.54 -18.49
N GLU A 354 8.38 23.25 -19.73
CA GLU A 354 6.98 23.45 -20.16
C GLU A 354 6.02 22.62 -19.31
N LEU A 355 6.33 21.34 -19.10
CA LEU A 355 5.54 20.45 -18.24
C LEU A 355 5.48 20.94 -16.79
N ALA A 356 6.63 21.31 -16.22
CA ALA A 356 6.66 21.85 -14.85
C ALA A 356 5.86 23.17 -14.74
N ALA A 357 5.96 24.04 -15.75
CA ALA A 357 5.20 25.29 -15.79
C ALA A 357 3.70 25.05 -15.88
N ASP A 358 3.25 24.07 -16.68
CA ASP A 358 1.85 23.70 -16.80
C ASP A 358 1.30 23.16 -15.47
N ILE A 359 2.00 22.21 -14.83
CA ILE A 359 1.60 21.66 -13.53
C ILE A 359 1.48 22.76 -12.47
N LEU A 360 2.49 23.62 -12.34
CA LEU A 360 2.48 24.70 -11.35
C LEU A 360 1.37 25.73 -11.63
N PHE A 361 1.06 25.98 -12.90
CA PHE A 361 -0.03 26.87 -13.28
C PHE A 361 -1.39 26.28 -12.88
N ASP A 362 -1.61 24.99 -13.18
CA ASP A 362 -2.86 24.30 -12.87
C ASP A 362 -3.04 24.11 -11.35
N GLU A 363 -1.94 24.01 -10.58
CA GLU A 363 -1.95 23.98 -9.11
C GLU A 363 -2.16 25.35 -8.44
N GLU A 364 -2.19 26.44 -9.23
CA GLU A 364 -2.15 27.83 -8.77
C GLU A 364 -0.91 28.14 -7.89
N PHE A 365 0.23 27.52 -8.22
CA PHE A 365 1.47 27.56 -7.44
C PHE A 365 2.37 28.76 -7.83
N GLY A 366 1.91 29.96 -7.50
CA GLY A 366 2.62 31.21 -7.76
C GLY A 366 3.55 31.64 -6.62
N LEU A 367 4.70 32.21 -6.96
CA LEU A 367 5.65 32.75 -5.99
C LEU A 367 5.95 34.25 -6.22
N SER A 368 6.23 34.95 -5.12
CA SER A 368 6.70 36.34 -5.08
C SER A 368 7.91 36.45 -4.19
N LEU A 369 9.04 36.88 -4.76
CA LEU A 369 10.33 36.91 -4.09
C LEU A 369 11.14 38.14 -4.49
N LEU A 370 11.96 38.61 -3.56
CA LEU A 370 12.98 39.62 -3.82
C LEU A 370 14.31 38.91 -4.06
N TRP A 371 14.90 39.13 -5.23
CA TRP A 371 16.30 38.76 -5.51
C TRP A 371 17.19 39.99 -5.32
N ASP A 372 18.01 40.00 -4.27
CA ASP A 372 18.91 41.11 -3.93
C ASP A 372 20.40 40.76 -4.03
N GLN A 373 20.72 39.55 -4.54
CA GLN A 373 22.09 39.02 -4.72
C GLN A 373 22.90 38.93 -3.42
N THR A 374 22.24 38.92 -2.25
CA THR A 374 22.94 38.76 -0.97
C THR A 374 23.33 37.31 -0.68
N GLU A 375 22.59 36.34 -1.22
CA GLU A 375 22.89 34.91 -1.18
C GLU A 375 23.36 34.38 -2.55
N PRO A 376 24.07 33.25 -2.61
CA PRO A 376 24.39 32.57 -3.86
C PRO A 376 23.12 32.19 -4.64
N ILE A 377 23.17 32.28 -5.96
CA ILE A 377 22.01 32.01 -6.82
C ILE A 377 21.56 30.55 -6.73
N GLU A 378 22.47 29.63 -6.44
CA GLU A 378 22.20 28.22 -6.23
C GLU A 378 21.36 28.00 -4.97
N ASP A 379 21.66 28.70 -3.87
CA ASP A 379 20.89 28.64 -2.62
C ASP A 379 19.48 29.21 -2.81
N PHE A 380 19.39 30.30 -3.58
CA PHE A 380 18.13 30.92 -3.97
C PHE A 380 17.26 29.97 -4.81
N ILE A 381 17.81 29.39 -5.88
CA ILE A 381 17.14 28.36 -6.69
C ILE A 381 16.73 27.18 -5.78
N GLY A 382 17.61 26.74 -4.89
CA GLY A 382 17.33 25.68 -3.92
C GLY A 382 16.13 25.99 -3.01
N SER A 383 15.96 27.25 -2.60
CA SER A 383 14.79 27.68 -1.83
C SER A 383 13.48 27.57 -2.63
N ILE A 384 13.53 27.90 -3.91
CA ILE A 384 12.39 27.78 -4.83
C ILE A 384 12.05 26.30 -5.04
N LEU A 385 13.06 25.47 -5.33
CA LEU A 385 12.92 24.03 -5.54
C LEU A 385 12.32 23.32 -4.31
N ARG A 386 12.78 23.65 -3.10
CA ARG A 386 12.17 23.15 -1.85
C ARG A 386 10.70 23.54 -1.72
N THR A 387 10.36 24.77 -2.11
CA THR A 387 8.97 25.25 -2.04
C THR A 387 8.07 24.46 -2.99
N ILE A 388 8.50 24.27 -4.24
CA ILE A 388 7.70 23.59 -5.28
C ILE A 388 7.80 22.06 -5.26
N ALA A 389 8.61 21.49 -4.36
CA ALA A 389 9.01 20.08 -4.34
C ALA A 389 9.53 19.63 -5.72
N GLY A 390 10.56 20.33 -6.19
CA GLY A 390 11.17 20.10 -7.50
C GLY A 390 12.66 19.77 -7.43
N PHE A 391 13.13 19.13 -8.49
CA PHE A 391 14.52 18.82 -8.76
C PHE A 391 14.98 19.56 -10.02
N LEU A 392 16.15 20.17 -9.93
CA LEU A 392 16.85 20.75 -11.08
C LEU A 392 18.19 20.04 -11.23
N TYR A 393 18.43 19.41 -12.37
CA TYR A 393 19.68 18.73 -12.67
C TYR A 393 20.04 18.87 -14.13
N GLN A 394 21.32 18.63 -14.46
CA GLN A 394 21.76 18.56 -15.85
C GLN A 394 21.74 17.11 -16.31
N ASP A 395 20.97 16.81 -17.36
CA ASP A 395 20.95 15.48 -17.93
C ASP A 395 22.27 15.20 -18.68
N LEU A 396 22.98 14.15 -18.27
CA LEU A 396 24.30 13.83 -18.82
C LEU A 396 24.27 13.35 -20.27
N SER A 397 23.12 12.89 -20.77
CA SER A 397 22.99 12.36 -22.13
C SER A 397 22.76 13.49 -23.15
N THR A 398 22.00 14.51 -22.75
CA THR A 398 21.61 15.64 -23.59
C THR A 398 22.41 16.92 -23.29
N GLY A 399 23.03 17.01 -22.11
CA GLY A 399 23.70 18.21 -21.60
C GLY A 399 22.75 19.30 -21.15
N LYS A 400 21.43 19.07 -21.13
CA LYS A 400 20.42 20.08 -20.86
C LYS A 400 20.00 20.11 -19.39
N TRP A 401 19.65 21.29 -18.90
CA TRP A 401 18.98 21.47 -17.62
C TRP A 401 17.55 20.94 -17.68
N VAL A 402 17.21 20.07 -16.74
CA VAL A 402 15.91 19.43 -16.60
C VAL A 402 15.29 19.87 -15.28
N LEU A 403 14.06 20.39 -15.34
CA LEU A 403 13.24 20.69 -14.18
C LEU A 403 12.19 19.58 -14.05
N SER A 404 12.20 18.86 -12.93
CA SER A 404 11.26 17.78 -12.63
C SER A 404 10.58 18.05 -11.31
N LEU A 405 9.26 17.80 -11.22
CA LEU A 405 8.50 17.99 -9.99
C LEU A 405 8.19 16.63 -9.37
N THR A 406 8.30 16.53 -8.05
CA THR A 406 7.84 15.33 -7.34
C THR A 406 6.33 15.39 -7.24
N ARG A 407 5.67 14.66 -8.14
CA ARG A 407 4.24 14.38 -8.14
C ARG A 407 4.09 12.87 -8.24
N ASP A 408 3.03 12.35 -7.66
CA ASP A 408 2.77 10.92 -7.62
C ASP A 408 2.55 10.37 -9.06
N PRO A 409 3.29 9.35 -9.50
CA PRO A 409 3.10 8.75 -10.83
C PRO A 409 1.81 7.92 -10.95
N ASP A 410 1.23 7.45 -9.84
CA ASP A 410 -0.06 6.75 -9.77
C ASP A 410 -1.22 7.65 -9.32
N LEU A 411 -0.91 8.84 -8.79
CA LEU A 411 -1.85 9.92 -8.53
C LEU A 411 -1.47 11.19 -9.32
N PRO A 412 -1.98 11.34 -10.53
CA PRO A 412 -2.88 12.46 -10.67
C PRO A 412 -4.09 12.23 -9.75
N VAL A 413 -3.91 12.42 -8.44
CA VAL A 413 -5.01 12.90 -7.60
C VAL A 413 -4.83 14.39 -7.61
N ILE A 414 -5.16 14.92 -8.77
CA ILE A 414 -6.24 15.87 -8.73
C ILE A 414 -7.46 15.00 -8.41
N ASP A 415 -7.96 15.05 -7.18
CA ASP A 415 -9.38 14.81 -7.01
C ASP A 415 -10.05 15.76 -8.02
N GLU A 416 -10.71 15.24 -9.05
CA GLU A 416 -11.36 16.07 -10.07
C GLU A 416 -12.32 17.10 -9.45
N SER A 417 -12.67 16.96 -8.16
CA SER A 417 -13.36 18.01 -7.39
C SER A 417 -12.55 19.30 -7.16
N THR A 418 -11.21 19.30 -7.29
CA THR A 418 -10.34 20.43 -6.89
C THR A 418 -9.54 21.13 -8.00
N ALA A 419 -9.21 20.52 -9.16
CA ALA A 419 -8.63 21.31 -10.30
C ALA A 419 -9.67 22.11 -11.09
N TYR A 420 -10.95 21.86 -10.88
CA TYR A 420 -12.03 22.62 -11.51
C TYR A 420 -12.85 23.36 -10.46
N GLY A 421 -12.18 24.19 -9.65
CA GLY A 421 -12.78 25.29 -8.88
C GLY A 421 -14.16 25.00 -8.29
N GLY A 422 -14.32 23.91 -7.53
CA GLY A 422 -15.55 23.65 -6.75
C GLY A 422 -16.84 23.52 -7.57
N LEU A 423 -16.78 23.13 -8.84
CA LEU A 423 -17.96 22.67 -9.58
C LEU A 423 -17.79 21.19 -9.91
N ILE A 424 -18.25 20.33 -8.99
CA ILE A 424 -18.67 18.96 -9.33
C ILE A 424 -19.55 19.09 -10.58
N PRO A 425 -19.28 18.36 -11.69
CA PRO A 425 -20.22 18.31 -12.80
C PRO A 425 -21.56 17.87 -12.22
N SER A 426 -22.57 18.74 -12.26
CA SER A 426 -23.92 18.35 -11.86
C SER A 426 -24.52 17.50 -13.00
N GLY A 427 -24.02 16.28 -13.17
CA GLY A 427 -24.44 15.36 -14.21
C GLY A 427 -23.62 14.07 -14.19
N ASN A 428 -24.29 12.94 -14.41
CA ASN A 428 -23.66 11.63 -14.51
C ASN A 428 -22.58 11.61 -15.63
N PRO A 429 -21.53 10.78 -15.51
CA PRO A 429 -20.54 10.55 -16.55
C PRO A 429 -21.21 10.21 -17.88
N THR A 430 -20.65 10.71 -18.99
CA THR A 430 -21.15 10.34 -20.33
C THR A 430 -20.42 9.10 -20.80
N LEU A 431 -21.16 8.15 -21.37
CA LEU A 431 -20.63 6.89 -21.85
C LEU A 431 -20.71 6.82 -23.37
N ILE A 432 -19.66 6.28 -24.01
CA ILE A 432 -19.71 5.84 -25.41
C ILE A 432 -19.74 4.32 -25.44
N SER A 433 -20.65 3.77 -26.24
CA SER A 433 -20.75 2.34 -26.51
C SER A 433 -20.43 1.98 -27.96
N PHE A 434 -20.15 0.70 -28.19
CA PHE A 434 -20.16 0.13 -29.54
C PHE A 434 -21.55 0.24 -30.17
N GLN A 435 -21.60 0.49 -31.47
CA GLN A 435 -22.83 0.79 -32.18
C GLN A 435 -23.72 -0.46 -32.27
N ALA A 436 -24.99 -0.31 -31.87
CA ALA A 436 -25.98 -1.38 -32.00
C ALA A 436 -26.27 -1.72 -33.47
N GLY A 437 -26.26 -3.02 -33.80
CA GLY A 437 -26.62 -3.54 -35.14
C GLY A 437 -25.46 -3.65 -36.14
N VAL A 438 -24.23 -3.34 -35.74
CA VAL A 438 -22.99 -3.71 -36.44
C VAL A 438 -22.36 -4.87 -35.67
N ASP A 439 -21.73 -5.81 -36.37
CA ASP A 439 -21.09 -6.95 -35.71
C ASP A 439 -20.00 -6.43 -34.75
N PRO A 440 -20.08 -6.74 -33.43
CA PRO A 440 -19.16 -6.23 -32.42
C PRO A 440 -17.68 -6.50 -32.72
N GLU A 441 -17.36 -7.59 -33.44
CA GLU A 441 -15.99 -7.95 -33.81
C GLU A 441 -15.38 -7.00 -34.85
N GLU A 442 -16.19 -6.34 -35.66
CA GLU A 442 -15.72 -5.43 -36.73
C GLU A 442 -15.44 -4.01 -36.20
N GLN A 443 -15.84 -3.72 -34.97
CA GLN A 443 -15.79 -2.37 -34.42
C GLN A 443 -14.54 -2.15 -33.57
N GLN A 444 -13.83 -1.06 -33.85
CA GLN A 444 -12.68 -0.60 -33.06
C GLN A 444 -12.93 0.82 -32.56
N ARG A 445 -12.61 1.09 -31.30
CA ARG A 445 -12.67 2.41 -30.65
C ARG A 445 -11.30 2.77 -30.13
N GLY A 446 -10.90 4.02 -30.25
CA GLY A 446 -9.58 4.40 -29.79
C GLY A 446 -9.34 5.89 -29.81
N GLN A 447 -8.13 6.26 -29.43
CA GLN A 447 -7.69 7.64 -29.40
C GLN A 447 -6.23 7.73 -29.83
N THR A 448 -5.94 8.70 -30.70
CA THR A 448 -4.55 9.06 -31.00
C THR A 448 -3.99 9.92 -29.86
N PHE A 449 -2.68 9.84 -29.62
CA PHE A 449 -2.00 10.64 -28.62
C PHE A 449 -0.52 10.85 -28.98
N THR A 450 0.11 11.91 -28.45
CA THR A 450 1.56 12.16 -28.63
C THR A 450 2.22 12.27 -27.25
N PRO A 451 3.11 11.36 -26.85
CA PRO A 451 3.84 11.43 -25.59
C PRO A 451 4.53 12.77 -25.43
N SER A 452 4.48 13.34 -24.22
CA SER A 452 5.20 14.56 -23.87
C SER A 452 6.63 14.29 -23.40
N SER A 453 7.04 13.02 -23.34
CA SER A 453 8.41 12.59 -23.08
C SER A 453 8.62 11.19 -23.66
N THR A 454 9.89 10.79 -23.81
CA THR A 454 10.21 9.41 -24.20
C THR A 454 10.19 8.53 -22.97
N PHE A 455 9.31 7.52 -22.92
CA PHE A 455 9.23 6.60 -21.78
C PHE A 455 8.86 5.19 -22.22
N ALA A 456 9.30 4.21 -21.44
CA ALA A 456 8.88 2.83 -21.60
C ALA A 456 7.51 2.61 -20.92
N THR A 457 6.63 1.85 -21.56
CA THR A 457 5.34 1.44 -21.01
C THR A 457 5.06 -0.04 -21.29
N GLN A 458 4.40 -0.70 -20.35
CA GLN A 458 3.77 -2.00 -20.55
C GLN A 458 2.32 -2.01 -20.04
N ARG A 459 1.78 -0.86 -19.64
CA ARG A 459 0.50 -0.80 -18.95
C ARG A 459 -0.33 0.36 -19.46
N VAL A 460 -1.58 0.06 -19.77
CA VAL A 460 -2.61 1.05 -20.13
C VAL A 460 -3.69 0.97 -19.07
N SER A 461 -4.23 2.10 -18.66
CA SER A 461 -5.34 2.12 -17.74
C SER A 461 -6.47 2.95 -18.31
N VAL A 462 -7.71 2.48 -18.17
CA VAL A 462 -8.89 3.04 -18.85
C VAL A 462 -10.12 2.90 -17.97
N LYS A 463 -11.05 3.84 -18.05
CA LYS A 463 -12.38 3.69 -17.46
C LYS A 463 -13.30 2.96 -18.43
N LEU A 464 -13.42 1.65 -18.21
CA LEU A 464 -14.10 0.68 -19.07
C LEU A 464 -15.05 -0.15 -18.22
N GLY A 465 -16.30 -0.30 -18.66
CA GLY A 465 -17.28 -1.13 -17.95
C GLY A 465 -18.18 -1.95 -18.87
N SER A 466 -18.61 -3.10 -18.36
CA SER A 466 -19.58 -4.00 -19.00
C SER A 466 -20.35 -4.78 -17.93
N ASP A 467 -21.65 -4.99 -18.14
CA ASP A 467 -22.48 -5.85 -17.29
C ASP A 467 -22.51 -7.31 -17.80
N ASP A 468 -21.78 -7.60 -18.89
CA ASP A 468 -21.75 -8.89 -19.56
C ASP A 468 -20.37 -9.55 -19.49
N THR A 469 -20.31 -10.86 -19.73
CA THR A 469 -19.04 -11.60 -19.82
C THR A 469 -18.45 -11.44 -21.22
N VAL A 470 -17.55 -10.48 -21.39
CA VAL A 470 -16.91 -10.13 -22.67
C VAL A 470 -15.41 -9.89 -22.49
N SER A 471 -14.61 -10.21 -23.50
CA SER A 471 -13.17 -9.93 -23.55
C SER A 471 -12.89 -8.76 -24.50
N VAL A 472 -12.09 -7.79 -24.05
CA VAL A 472 -11.65 -6.65 -24.87
C VAL A 472 -10.15 -6.77 -25.13
N GLN A 473 -9.80 -6.70 -26.41
CA GLN A 473 -8.43 -6.54 -26.85
C GLN A 473 -8.05 -5.07 -26.87
N VAL A 474 -6.84 -4.77 -26.41
CA VAL A 474 -6.23 -3.45 -26.43
C VAL A 474 -4.97 -3.49 -27.28
N GLU A 475 -4.75 -2.47 -28.09
CA GLU A 475 -3.53 -2.33 -28.88
C GLU A 475 -2.96 -0.92 -28.79
N ILE A 476 -1.64 -0.83 -28.71
CA ILE A 476 -0.93 0.42 -29.00
C ILE A 476 -0.32 0.31 -30.39
N GLN A 477 -0.64 1.27 -31.26
CA GLN A 477 -0.14 1.32 -32.61
C GLN A 477 0.56 2.65 -32.89
N SER A 478 1.53 2.63 -33.83
CA SER A 478 2.03 3.86 -34.45
C SER A 478 0.97 4.46 -35.39
N THR A 479 0.97 5.78 -35.60
CA THR A 479 0.05 6.41 -36.57
C THR A 479 0.71 6.62 -37.93
N THR A 480 -0.11 6.59 -38.99
CA THR A 480 0.27 7.05 -40.33
C THR A 480 -0.70 8.16 -40.74
N ALA A 481 -0.17 9.36 -41.00
CA ALA A 481 -0.95 10.55 -41.35
C ALA A 481 -2.07 10.90 -40.34
N GLY A 482 -1.84 10.70 -39.05
CA GLY A 482 -2.81 11.04 -38.01
C GLY A 482 -3.83 9.96 -37.68
N LEU A 483 -3.74 8.77 -38.30
CA LEU A 483 -4.68 7.67 -38.12
C LEU A 483 -3.97 6.39 -37.67
N PRO A 484 -4.64 5.51 -36.91
CA PRO A 484 -4.10 4.25 -36.40
C PRO A 484 -4.04 3.16 -37.49
N ASN A 485 -3.20 3.42 -38.50
CA ASN A 485 -2.92 2.53 -39.64
C ASN A 485 -1.43 2.11 -39.68
N GLY A 486 -0.68 2.36 -38.60
CA GLY A 486 0.73 2.00 -38.51
C GLY A 486 0.92 0.59 -37.95
N ASN A 487 2.15 0.29 -37.53
CA ASN A 487 2.48 -0.98 -36.89
C ASN A 487 1.88 -1.05 -35.49
N VAL A 488 1.29 -2.21 -35.15
CA VAL A 488 0.99 -2.62 -33.77
C VAL A 488 2.31 -2.80 -33.02
N LEU A 489 2.45 -2.10 -31.90
CA LEU A 489 3.65 -2.09 -31.08
C LEU A 489 3.52 -3.07 -29.91
N ALA A 490 2.36 -3.11 -29.27
CA ALA A 490 2.02 -4.06 -28.21
C ALA A 490 0.51 -4.25 -28.10
N THR A 491 0.10 -5.36 -27.50
CA THR A 491 -1.31 -5.72 -27.34
C THR A 491 -1.60 -6.20 -25.91
N GLY A 492 -2.82 -6.06 -25.42
CA GLY A 492 -3.25 -6.56 -24.11
C GLY A 492 -4.69 -7.05 -24.17
N THR A 493 -5.13 -7.77 -23.14
CA THR A 493 -6.50 -8.29 -23.05
C THR A 493 -7.04 -8.01 -21.65
N VAL A 494 -8.32 -7.63 -21.58
CA VAL A 494 -9.06 -7.53 -20.32
C VAL A 494 -10.33 -8.38 -20.42
N GLU A 495 -10.54 -9.20 -19.41
CA GLU A 495 -11.71 -10.07 -19.29
C GLU A 495 -12.83 -9.35 -18.53
N GLY A 496 -14.08 -9.70 -18.80
CA GLY A 496 -15.25 -9.03 -18.22
C GLY A 496 -15.30 -9.08 -16.69
N SER A 497 -14.65 -10.05 -16.04
CA SER A 497 -14.51 -10.09 -14.58
C SER A 497 -13.65 -8.98 -13.99
N ASP A 498 -12.77 -8.41 -14.81
CA ASP A 498 -11.77 -7.42 -14.43
C ASP A 498 -12.17 -6.00 -14.89
N MET A 499 -13.33 -5.86 -15.56
CA MET A 499 -13.93 -4.59 -15.93
C MET A 499 -14.84 -4.06 -14.81
N LEU A 500 -15.16 -2.77 -14.86
CA LEU A 500 -16.14 -2.16 -13.97
C LEU A 500 -17.57 -2.57 -14.36
N SER A 501 -18.51 -2.56 -13.41
CA SER A 501 -19.92 -2.58 -13.77
C SER A 501 -20.32 -1.26 -14.43
N VAL A 502 -21.39 -1.27 -15.24
CA VAL A 502 -21.86 -0.03 -15.89
C VAL A 502 -22.38 0.97 -14.86
N ASP A 503 -22.96 0.50 -13.76
CA ASP A 503 -23.41 1.36 -12.65
C ASP A 503 -22.25 2.04 -11.92
N ASP A 504 -21.13 1.35 -11.75
CA ASP A 504 -19.90 1.90 -11.14
C ASP A 504 -19.28 2.99 -12.02
N LEU A 505 -19.32 2.79 -13.34
CA LEU A 505 -18.89 3.75 -14.35
C LEU A 505 -19.79 5.00 -14.38
N LEU A 506 -21.08 4.88 -14.01
CA LEU A 506 -22.05 5.99 -13.98
C LEU A 506 -22.05 6.78 -12.67
N THR A 507 -21.46 6.24 -11.62
CA THR A 507 -21.43 6.86 -10.28
C THR A 507 -20.07 7.44 -9.93
N ASP A 508 -19.05 7.18 -10.76
CA ASP A 508 -17.64 7.58 -10.56
C ASP A 508 -17.08 7.19 -9.19
N THR A 509 -17.65 6.15 -8.58
CA THR A 509 -17.30 5.70 -7.23
C THR A 509 -16.25 4.60 -7.20
N LEU A 510 -15.82 4.07 -8.35
CA LEU A 510 -14.85 2.97 -8.44
C LEU A 510 -13.80 3.19 -9.54
N GLY A 511 -12.58 2.75 -9.23
CA GLY A 511 -11.32 3.16 -9.87
C GLY A 511 -11.06 2.62 -11.27
N TRP A 512 -9.83 2.81 -11.75
CA TRP A 512 -9.44 2.52 -13.12
C TRP A 512 -9.23 1.02 -13.42
N VAL A 513 -9.59 0.56 -14.62
CA VAL A 513 -9.17 -0.75 -15.14
C VAL A 513 -7.73 -0.65 -15.61
N ILE A 514 -6.86 -1.59 -15.22
CA ILE A 514 -5.45 -1.62 -15.66
C ILE A 514 -5.21 -2.86 -16.52
N ILE A 515 -4.62 -2.63 -17.68
CA ILE A 515 -4.41 -3.60 -18.75
C ILE A 515 -2.91 -3.73 -18.98
N THR A 516 -2.39 -4.95 -18.84
CA THR A 516 -0.98 -5.24 -19.08
C THR A 516 -0.79 -5.64 -20.55
N LEU A 517 0.18 -5.02 -21.19
CA LEU A 517 0.56 -5.29 -22.57
C LEU A 517 1.52 -6.50 -22.64
N ASP A 518 1.50 -7.20 -23.77
CA ASP A 518 2.26 -8.42 -24.05
C ASP A 518 3.79 -8.20 -24.03
N ARG A 519 4.22 -6.95 -24.17
CA ARG A 519 5.62 -6.53 -24.09
C ARG A 519 5.74 -5.07 -23.71
N GLU A 520 6.90 -4.72 -23.17
CA GLU A 520 7.31 -3.33 -23.01
C GLU A 520 7.56 -2.67 -24.37
N ILE A 521 7.09 -1.44 -24.52
CA ILE A 521 7.35 -0.58 -25.68
C ILE A 521 7.86 0.78 -25.24
N VAL A 522 8.74 1.36 -26.03
CA VAL A 522 9.22 2.73 -25.82
C VAL A 522 8.41 3.68 -26.69
N LEU A 523 7.65 4.56 -26.04
CA LEU A 523 6.95 5.64 -26.71
C LEU A 523 7.87 6.84 -26.76
N THR A 524 8.08 7.39 -27.95
CA THR A 524 9.07 8.45 -28.20
C THR A 524 8.39 9.81 -28.21
N ASP A 525 9.01 10.79 -27.56
CA ASP A 525 8.59 12.19 -27.56
C ASP A 525 8.40 12.70 -29.00
N GLY A 526 7.31 13.45 -29.22
CA GLY A 526 6.94 14.03 -30.51
C GLY A 526 6.46 13.03 -31.58
N SER A 527 6.48 11.72 -31.31
CA SER A 527 5.90 10.71 -32.19
C SER A 527 4.45 10.45 -31.82
N GLN A 528 3.56 10.35 -32.80
CA GLN A 528 2.14 10.11 -32.53
C GLN A 528 1.82 8.61 -32.56
N TYR A 529 1.06 8.17 -31.57
CA TYR A 529 0.59 6.80 -31.39
C TYR A 529 -0.93 6.79 -31.27
N ALA A 530 -1.51 5.59 -31.19
CA ALA A 530 -2.91 5.41 -30.90
C ALA A 530 -3.12 4.21 -29.96
N VAL A 531 -4.07 4.35 -29.05
CA VAL A 531 -4.60 3.24 -28.25
C VAL A 531 -5.94 2.82 -28.85
N LEU A 532 -6.12 1.53 -29.10
CA LEU A 532 -7.31 0.94 -29.69
C LEU A 532 -7.90 -0.13 -28.77
N PHE A 533 -9.22 -0.27 -28.80
CA PHE A 533 -10.03 -1.23 -28.05
C PHE A 533 -11.03 -1.89 -28.99
N TYR A 534 -11.13 -3.22 -28.96
CA TYR A 534 -12.13 -3.97 -29.72
C TYR A 534 -12.48 -5.31 -29.08
N ILE A 535 -13.65 -5.85 -29.43
CA ILE A 535 -14.22 -7.06 -28.83
C ILE A 535 -13.69 -8.29 -29.56
N THR A 536 -13.33 -9.34 -28.80
CA THR A 536 -12.87 -10.62 -29.36
C THR A 536 -13.83 -11.79 -29.12
N THR A 537 -14.94 -11.55 -28.41
CA THR A 537 -15.94 -12.59 -28.09
C THR A 537 -17.06 -12.63 -29.14
N PRO A 538 -17.27 -13.75 -29.86
CA PRO A 538 -18.29 -13.84 -30.91
C PRO A 538 -19.73 -13.83 -30.41
N GLY A 539 -20.59 -13.04 -31.05
CA GLY A 539 -22.06 -13.13 -30.92
C GLY A 539 -22.68 -12.48 -29.68
N VAL A 540 -21.92 -11.69 -28.91
CA VAL A 540 -22.43 -10.97 -27.73
C VAL A 540 -22.93 -9.59 -28.15
N ALA A 541 -24.25 -9.41 -28.19
CA ALA A 541 -24.88 -8.18 -28.67
C ALA A 541 -25.07 -7.15 -27.54
N THR A 542 -24.01 -6.63 -26.91
CA THR A 542 -24.18 -5.63 -25.84
C THR A 542 -23.02 -4.65 -25.65
N SER A 543 -23.38 -3.54 -25.00
CA SER A 543 -22.67 -2.27 -24.83
C SER A 543 -21.52 -2.37 -23.85
N ILE A 544 -20.31 -2.54 -24.35
CA ILE A 544 -19.12 -2.08 -23.62
C ILE A 544 -19.15 -0.56 -23.60
N ASN A 545 -19.00 0.02 -22.41
CA ASN A 545 -19.06 1.45 -22.20
C ASN A 545 -17.68 1.99 -21.81
N PHE A 546 -17.28 3.05 -22.50
CA PHE A 546 -16.13 3.86 -22.15
C PHE A 546 -16.63 5.14 -21.52
N GLU A 547 -16.06 5.51 -20.38
CA GLU A 547 -16.25 6.86 -19.87
C GLU A 547 -15.50 7.84 -20.76
N ILE A 548 -16.14 8.97 -21.04
CA ILE A 548 -15.60 10.02 -21.89
C ILE A 548 -15.64 11.37 -21.19
N SER A 549 -14.63 12.19 -21.44
CA SER A 549 -14.60 13.57 -20.95
C SER A 549 -15.63 14.42 -21.70
N THR A 550 -16.43 15.17 -20.96
CA THR A 550 -17.38 16.15 -21.52
C THR A 550 -16.75 17.53 -21.73
N TYR A 551 -15.47 17.71 -21.39
CA TYR A 551 -14.78 18.99 -21.49
C TYR A 551 -14.23 19.26 -22.91
N THR A 552 -14.28 20.53 -23.30
CA THR A 552 -13.83 20.99 -24.60
C THR A 552 -12.29 21.12 -24.63
N ALA A 553 -11.64 20.29 -25.45
CA ALA A 553 -10.22 20.23 -25.92
C ALA A 553 -9.27 21.48 -25.94
N GLU A 554 -9.39 22.45 -25.03
CA GLU A 554 -8.35 23.48 -24.77
C GLU A 554 -7.57 23.21 -23.48
N SER A 555 -8.11 22.40 -22.56
CA SER A 555 -7.32 21.64 -21.58
C SER A 555 -7.06 20.27 -22.18
N GLY A 556 -5.82 19.98 -22.58
CA GLY A 556 -5.44 18.62 -22.97
C GLY A 556 -5.73 17.62 -21.84
N PRO A 557 -5.73 16.30 -22.12
CA PRO A 557 -5.80 15.32 -21.03
C PRO A 557 -4.66 15.62 -20.03
N PRO A 558 -4.89 15.55 -18.70
CA PRO A 558 -3.91 16.00 -17.69
C PRO A 558 -2.66 15.13 -17.55
N TYR A 559 -2.36 14.25 -18.52
CA TYR A 559 -1.48 13.10 -18.32
C TYR A 559 -0.51 12.96 -19.48
N GLY A 560 0.78 13.25 -19.28
CA GLY A 560 1.94 12.68 -20.01
C GLY A 560 1.96 12.66 -21.56
N TYR A 561 0.96 13.21 -22.23
CA TYR A 561 0.79 13.23 -23.68
C TYR A 561 -0.09 14.41 -24.10
N THR A 562 0.27 15.02 -25.23
CA THR A 562 -0.40 16.20 -25.81
C THR A 562 -1.09 15.86 -27.11
N GLY A 563 -2.30 16.40 -27.29
CA GLY A 563 -3.06 16.28 -28.53
C GLY A 563 -3.53 14.85 -28.79
N GLY A 564 -4.72 14.72 -29.36
CA GLY A 564 -5.32 13.42 -29.64
C GLY A 564 -6.69 13.56 -30.27
N THR A 565 -7.09 12.58 -31.06
CA THR A 565 -8.43 12.55 -31.66
C THR A 565 -9.04 11.20 -31.38
N TYR A 566 -10.26 11.21 -30.85
CA TYR A 566 -11.07 10.01 -30.81
C TYR A 566 -11.30 9.50 -32.25
N VAL A 567 -10.97 8.24 -32.45
CA VAL A 567 -11.03 7.55 -33.74
C VAL A 567 -11.87 6.30 -33.58
N LYS A 568 -12.68 6.01 -34.58
CA LYS A 568 -13.43 4.76 -34.66
C LYS A 568 -13.35 4.14 -36.04
N SER A 569 -13.37 2.82 -36.07
CA SER A 569 -13.61 2.01 -37.25
C SER A 569 -14.78 1.07 -36.96
N ASP A 570 -15.59 0.83 -37.99
CA ASP A 570 -16.69 -0.12 -37.96
C ASP A 570 -16.48 -1.20 -39.06
N ASP A 571 -15.22 -1.42 -39.48
CA ASP A 571 -14.79 -2.30 -40.58
C ASP A 571 -13.40 -2.94 -40.39
N PHE A 572 -13.08 -3.40 -39.17
CA PHE A 572 -11.78 -4.01 -38.80
C PHE A 572 -10.55 -3.11 -39.05
N GLY A 573 -10.70 -1.80 -38.84
CA GLY A 573 -9.63 -0.84 -39.05
C GLY A 573 -9.32 -0.55 -40.52
N ALA A 574 -10.15 -1.02 -41.47
CA ALA A 574 -9.96 -0.74 -42.89
C ALA A 574 -10.23 0.73 -43.25
N SER A 575 -11.16 1.38 -42.53
CA SER A 575 -11.41 2.82 -42.62
C SER A 575 -11.64 3.45 -41.25
N TRP A 576 -11.06 4.63 -41.08
CA TRP A 576 -11.13 5.38 -39.82
C TRP A 576 -11.96 6.63 -39.99
N THR A 577 -12.85 6.86 -39.03
CA THR A 577 -13.66 8.06 -38.94
C THR A 577 -13.42 8.77 -37.62
N THR A 578 -13.41 10.09 -37.68
CA THR A 578 -13.41 10.97 -36.50
C THR A 578 -14.82 11.55 -36.39
N PRO A 579 -15.72 10.97 -35.57
CA PRO A 579 -17.10 11.43 -35.52
C PRO A 579 -17.17 12.90 -35.10
N SER A 580 -17.78 13.73 -35.94
CA SER A 580 -17.89 15.17 -35.72
C SER A 580 -19.17 15.51 -34.94
N SER A 581 -19.04 16.08 -33.74
CA SER A 581 -19.88 17.17 -33.15
C SER A 581 -20.15 17.10 -31.62
N SER A 582 -19.66 16.10 -30.89
CA SER A 582 -19.61 16.11 -29.42
C SER A 582 -18.28 15.53 -28.97
N ARG A 583 -17.44 16.37 -28.35
CA ARG A 583 -16.07 16.06 -27.91
C ARG A 583 -16.12 15.05 -26.79
N SER A 584 -15.36 13.97 -26.94
CA SER A 584 -15.37 12.83 -26.04
C SER A 584 -14.02 12.15 -26.14
N ASP A 585 -13.03 12.71 -25.44
CA ASP A 585 -11.76 12.02 -25.24
C ASP A 585 -12.03 10.82 -24.33
N LEU A 586 -11.46 9.67 -24.67
CA LEU A 586 -11.54 8.48 -23.83
C LEU A 586 -10.80 8.77 -22.52
N PHE A 587 -11.38 8.38 -21.39
CA PHE A 587 -10.67 8.38 -20.12
C PHE A 587 -9.68 7.20 -20.09
N PHE A 588 -8.46 7.43 -20.57
CA PHE A 588 -7.33 6.51 -20.48
C PHE A 588 -6.08 7.21 -19.94
N ARG A 589 -5.12 6.41 -19.47
CA ARG A 589 -3.75 6.78 -19.09
C ARG A 589 -2.77 5.71 -19.57
N ILE A 590 -1.60 6.13 -20.04
CA ILE A 590 -0.49 5.22 -20.34
C ILE A 590 0.44 5.28 -19.13
N LEU A 591 0.63 4.14 -18.49
CA LEU A 591 1.45 4.03 -17.28
C LEU A 591 2.89 3.70 -17.68
N SER A 592 3.87 4.32 -17.04
CA SER A 592 5.26 3.89 -17.18
C SER A 592 5.42 2.44 -16.74
N VAL A 593 6.49 1.78 -17.20
CA VAL A 593 6.86 0.44 -16.71
C VAL A 593 7.03 0.48 -15.19
N ALA A 594 6.73 -0.64 -14.53
CA ALA A 594 7.01 -0.80 -13.11
C ALA A 594 8.47 -0.45 -12.81
N PRO A 595 8.79 0.14 -11.65
CA PRO A 595 10.14 0.58 -11.35
C PRO A 595 11.16 -0.58 -11.48
N GLU A 596 12.30 -0.31 -12.14
CA GLU A 596 13.37 -1.29 -12.30
C GLU A 596 13.81 -1.84 -10.93
N THR A 597 14.13 -3.12 -10.86
CA THR A 597 14.56 -3.77 -9.61
C THR A 597 16.08 -3.86 -9.54
N PHE A 598 16.65 -3.32 -8.47
CA PHE A 598 18.07 -3.35 -8.19
C PHE A 598 18.35 -4.09 -6.88
N ASP A 599 19.33 -4.99 -6.96
CA ASP A 599 19.72 -5.96 -5.93
C ASP A 599 21.24 -5.91 -5.68
N GLU A 600 21.79 -6.92 -5.00
CA GLU A 600 23.22 -7.07 -4.67
C GLU A 600 24.14 -7.18 -5.90
N ASN A 601 23.60 -7.44 -7.08
CA ASN A 601 24.41 -7.43 -8.31
C ASN A 601 24.69 -5.99 -8.81
N HIS A 602 23.83 -5.05 -8.42
CA HIS A 602 23.88 -3.66 -8.88
C HIS A 602 24.40 -2.72 -7.80
N ILE A 603 24.11 -3.03 -6.53
CA ILE A 603 24.45 -2.24 -5.35
C ILE A 603 25.68 -2.86 -4.67
N ILE A 604 26.74 -2.06 -4.51
CA ILE A 604 27.99 -2.49 -3.90
C ILE A 604 27.87 -2.48 -2.37
N ALA A 605 27.20 -1.47 -1.82
CA ALA A 605 26.90 -1.36 -0.39
C ALA A 605 25.75 -0.38 -0.13
N VAL A 606 24.97 -0.66 0.90
CA VAL A 606 24.13 0.33 1.58
C VAL A 606 24.99 1.00 2.65
N GLU A 607 25.41 2.25 2.42
CA GLU A 607 26.29 2.99 3.33
C GLU A 607 25.54 3.55 4.54
N GLU A 608 24.28 3.91 4.35
CA GLU A 608 23.41 4.45 5.39
C GLU A 608 21.99 3.94 5.15
N PHE A 609 21.34 3.45 6.21
CA PHE A 609 19.92 3.12 6.24
C PHE A 609 19.36 3.55 7.59
N ALA A 610 18.39 4.45 7.59
CA ALA A 610 17.79 4.96 8.81
C ALA A 610 16.28 5.09 8.64
N ARG A 611 15.51 4.61 9.63
CA ARG A 611 14.06 4.79 9.70
C ARG A 611 13.72 5.56 10.99
N PRO A 612 13.01 6.69 10.92
CA PRO A 612 12.57 7.41 12.10
C PRO A 612 11.66 6.55 12.98
N SER A 613 11.83 6.63 14.31
CA SER A 613 10.91 5.98 15.24
C SER A 613 9.63 6.80 15.43
N TYR A 614 8.56 6.15 15.92
CA TYR A 614 7.31 6.82 16.28
C TYR A 614 7.51 7.99 17.24
N GLY A 615 8.55 8.02 18.07
CA GLY A 615 8.82 9.11 19.02
C GLY A 615 9.55 10.31 18.42
N GLU A 616 10.01 10.22 17.17
CA GLU A 616 10.86 11.22 16.51
C GLU A 616 10.19 11.85 15.28
N VAL A 617 9.14 11.22 14.75
CA VAL A 617 8.39 11.76 13.60
C VAL A 617 7.67 13.06 13.95
N ILE A 618 7.69 13.98 12.99
CA ILE A 618 7.09 15.30 13.10
C ILE A 618 5.57 15.16 12.98
N ASN A 619 4.84 15.69 13.94
CA ASN A 619 3.38 15.58 14.00
C ASN A 619 2.68 16.93 13.78
N GLN A 620 3.46 18.00 13.67
CA GLN A 620 2.98 19.34 13.39
C GLN A 620 3.97 20.06 12.49
N VAL A 621 3.47 20.60 11.38
CA VAL A 621 4.25 21.48 10.50
C VAL A 621 3.65 22.88 10.53
N THR A 622 4.51 23.86 10.78
CA THR A 622 4.15 25.28 10.68
C THR A 622 4.91 25.89 9.50
N VAL A 623 4.16 26.38 8.51
CA VAL A 623 4.69 27.12 7.37
C VAL A 623 4.53 28.61 7.62
N ASN A 624 5.66 29.32 7.68
CA ASN A 624 5.68 30.77 7.71
C ASN A 624 5.73 31.30 6.28
N TRP A 625 4.66 31.99 5.87
CA TRP A 625 4.51 32.62 4.57
C TRP A 625 4.50 34.15 4.71
N TRP A 626 4.72 34.87 3.61
CA TRP A 626 4.81 36.34 3.64
C TRP A 626 3.47 36.99 3.29
N ASP A 627 2.82 37.63 4.25
CA ASP A 627 1.62 38.42 3.98
C ASP A 627 2.01 39.75 3.32
N LYS A 628 1.80 39.86 2.00
CA LYS A 628 2.06 41.10 1.23
C LYS A 628 1.20 42.27 1.70
N ILE A 629 -0.01 42.02 2.21
CA ILE A 629 -0.94 43.06 2.68
C ILE A 629 -0.37 43.73 3.93
N GLU A 630 -0.07 42.94 4.94
CA GLU A 630 0.45 43.40 6.23
C GLU A 630 1.97 43.60 6.23
N ASN A 631 2.69 43.06 5.25
CA ASN A 631 4.16 43.04 5.11
C ASN A 631 4.84 42.47 6.35
N LYS A 632 4.40 41.26 6.73
CA LYS A 632 4.93 40.53 7.88
C LYS A 632 4.77 39.03 7.63
N PRO A 633 5.65 38.20 8.23
CA PRO A 633 5.46 36.75 8.17
C PRO A 633 4.18 36.37 8.93
N ARG A 634 3.43 35.40 8.38
CA ARG A 634 2.29 34.77 9.03
C ARG A 634 2.48 33.25 9.07
N PRO A 635 2.18 32.59 10.19
CA PRO A 635 2.18 31.15 10.25
C PRO A 635 0.85 30.58 9.76
N VAL A 636 0.94 29.43 9.10
CA VAL A 636 -0.14 28.47 8.88
C VAL A 636 0.32 27.14 9.43
N MET A 637 -0.58 26.37 10.04
CA MET A 637 -0.23 25.17 10.78
C MET A 637 -1.12 24.01 10.33
N ALA A 638 -0.49 22.87 10.08
CA ALA A 638 -1.13 21.57 9.89
C ALA A 638 -0.69 20.63 11.02
N GLN A 639 -1.62 19.79 11.52
CA GLN A 639 -1.39 18.86 12.63
C GLN A 639 -1.99 17.48 12.32
N ASP A 640 -1.26 16.43 12.71
CA ASP A 640 -1.79 15.07 12.76
C ASP A 640 -2.22 14.75 14.20
N LEU A 641 -3.52 14.89 14.46
CA LEU A 641 -4.09 14.69 15.81
C LEU A 641 -3.96 13.24 16.29
N ALA A 642 -4.00 12.26 15.39
CA ALA A 642 -3.89 10.85 15.74
C ALA A 642 -2.45 10.48 16.12
N LEU A 643 -1.47 11.03 15.41
CA LEU A 643 -0.06 10.84 15.73
C LEU A 643 0.32 11.54 17.05
N ILE A 644 -0.22 12.74 17.31
CA ILE A 644 -0.06 13.45 18.60
C ILE A 644 -0.61 12.61 19.76
N GLU A 645 -1.78 11.99 19.61
CA GLU A 645 -2.35 11.11 20.63
C GLU A 645 -1.46 9.87 20.86
N LYS A 646 -0.99 9.23 19.78
CA LYS A 646 -0.06 8.08 19.85
C LYS A 646 1.30 8.44 20.46
N GLN A 647 1.73 9.69 20.36
CA GLN A 647 2.96 10.21 20.98
C GLN A 647 2.71 10.81 22.37
N ASN A 648 1.69 10.34 23.10
CA ASN A 648 1.34 10.76 24.47
C ASN A 648 1.03 12.26 24.59
N ASN A 649 0.34 12.84 23.59
CA ASN A 649 0.04 14.27 23.48
C ASN A 649 1.28 15.18 23.45
N ASN A 650 2.43 14.64 23.04
CA ASN A 650 3.63 15.45 22.80
C ASN A 650 3.58 16.07 21.40
N ILE A 651 3.87 17.37 21.27
CA ILE A 651 3.93 18.06 19.98
C ILE A 651 5.38 18.12 19.53
N ILE A 652 5.68 17.51 18.38
CA ILE A 652 6.99 17.55 17.73
C ILE A 652 6.82 18.42 16.48
N GLU A 653 7.25 19.68 16.62
CA GLU A 653 7.04 20.70 15.60
C GLU A 653 8.21 20.85 14.62
N GLN A 654 7.88 21.05 13.35
CA GLN A 654 8.81 21.55 12.34
C GLN A 654 8.32 22.91 11.82
N ASN A 655 9.22 23.89 11.81
CA ASN A 655 8.95 25.23 11.30
C ASN A 655 9.66 25.41 9.96
N LEU A 656 8.89 25.65 8.90
CA LEU A 656 9.38 25.87 7.54
C LEU A 656 9.13 27.33 7.12
N ASN A 657 10.17 27.99 6.62
CA ASN A 657 10.09 29.39 6.19
C ASN A 657 10.01 29.45 4.66
N HIS A 658 8.79 29.62 4.14
CA HIS A 658 8.54 29.81 2.71
C HIS A 658 8.07 31.26 2.46
N TYR A 659 8.97 32.23 2.64
CA TYR A 659 8.65 33.65 2.44
C TYR A 659 8.44 34.04 0.97
N SER A 660 8.73 33.14 0.03
CA SER A 660 8.35 33.25 -1.38
C SER A 660 6.85 33.04 -1.61
N VAL A 661 6.15 32.40 -0.68
CA VAL A 661 4.70 32.15 -0.75
C VAL A 661 4.00 33.36 -0.15
N CYS A 662 3.06 33.91 -0.89
CA CYS A 662 2.32 35.12 -0.49
C CYS A 662 0.80 34.92 -0.40
N ASN A 663 0.35 33.66 -0.51
CA ASN A 663 -1.05 33.27 -0.47
C ASN A 663 -1.27 32.27 0.66
N ALA A 664 -2.24 32.55 1.53
CA ALA A 664 -2.57 31.69 2.67
C ALA A 664 -3.06 30.30 2.25
N SER A 665 -3.86 30.20 1.19
CA SER A 665 -4.36 28.91 0.68
C SER A 665 -3.22 28.03 0.18
N LEU A 666 -2.25 28.62 -0.54
CA LEU A 666 -1.06 27.91 -0.99
C LEU A 666 -0.20 27.47 0.21
N ALA A 667 -0.05 28.33 1.22
CA ALA A 667 0.69 27.98 2.44
C ALA A 667 0.04 26.82 3.22
N ASN A 668 -1.30 26.72 3.25
CA ASN A 668 -2.02 25.57 3.82
C ASN A 668 -1.71 24.29 3.03
N LYS A 669 -1.82 24.32 1.69
CA LYS A 669 -1.50 23.17 0.83
C LYS A 669 -0.07 22.67 1.06
N ILE A 670 0.90 23.59 1.18
CA ILE A 670 2.29 23.25 1.47
C ILE A 670 2.41 22.65 2.88
N ALA A 671 1.78 23.25 3.90
CA ALA A 671 1.83 22.72 5.26
C ALA A 671 1.26 21.30 5.36
N GLU A 672 0.16 21.01 4.66
CA GLU A 672 -0.44 19.67 4.59
C GLU A 672 0.45 18.66 3.86
N ARG A 673 1.05 19.06 2.72
CA ARG A 673 2.02 18.24 1.98
C ARG A 673 3.22 17.85 2.84
N GLU A 674 3.85 18.86 3.45
CA GLU A 674 5.03 18.67 4.29
C GLU A 674 4.70 17.85 5.54
N LEU A 675 3.51 18.05 6.14
CA LEU A 675 3.07 17.22 7.25
C LEU A 675 2.93 15.75 6.82
N LYS A 676 2.29 15.47 5.69
CA LYS A 676 2.11 14.09 5.19
C LYS A 676 3.44 13.36 5.00
N LEU A 677 4.47 14.07 4.51
CA LEU A 677 5.80 13.51 4.33
C LEU A 677 6.56 13.39 5.66
N ALA A 678 6.51 14.41 6.52
CA ALA A 678 7.27 14.45 7.76
C ALA A 678 6.68 13.56 8.87
N SER A 679 5.37 13.27 8.81
CA SER A 679 4.69 12.32 9.72
C SER A 679 4.83 10.87 9.27
N SER A 680 5.24 10.64 8.02
CA SER A 680 5.52 9.30 7.51
C SER A 680 6.91 8.82 7.98
N MET A 681 6.98 7.57 8.46
CA MET A 681 8.24 6.95 8.93
C MET A 681 9.09 6.45 7.75
N LEU A 682 9.32 7.27 6.74
CA LEU A 682 10.06 6.88 5.53
C LEU A 682 11.52 6.57 5.85
N ALA A 683 12.05 5.49 5.27
CA ALA A 683 13.47 5.19 5.37
C ALA A 683 14.32 6.14 4.51
N SER A 684 15.42 6.65 5.05
CA SER A 684 16.48 7.34 4.30
C SER A 684 17.62 6.36 4.01
N ILE A 685 18.13 6.39 2.78
CA ILE A 685 19.08 5.39 2.28
C ILE A 685 20.20 6.07 1.48
N ARG A 686 21.46 5.72 1.77
CA ARG A 686 22.62 6.09 0.95
C ARG A 686 23.22 4.84 0.34
N LEU A 687 23.25 4.78 -0.99
CA LEU A 687 23.74 3.64 -1.75
C LEU A 687 25.08 3.97 -2.41
N ARG A 688 26.01 3.01 -2.35
CA ARG A 688 27.16 2.94 -3.24
C ARG A 688 26.89 1.83 -4.26
N CYS A 689 26.74 2.20 -5.52
CA CYS A 689 26.29 1.31 -6.59
C CYS A 689 27.28 1.25 -7.76
N THR A 690 27.09 0.26 -8.63
CA THR A 690 27.85 0.10 -9.86
C THR A 690 27.40 1.08 -10.94
N ARG A 691 28.22 1.27 -11.98
CA ARG A 691 27.87 2.10 -13.15
C ARG A 691 26.60 1.66 -13.91
N GLN A 692 26.07 0.46 -13.68
CA GLN A 692 24.82 0.01 -14.32
C GLN A 692 23.61 0.88 -13.91
N MET A 693 23.62 1.41 -12.68
CA MET A 693 22.57 2.31 -12.18
C MET A 693 22.74 3.77 -12.62
N SER A 694 23.81 4.11 -13.36
CA SER A 694 24.13 5.50 -13.74
C SER A 694 23.11 6.19 -14.66
N HIS A 695 22.16 5.44 -15.22
CA HIS A 695 21.09 6.01 -16.02
C HIS A 695 20.05 6.72 -15.15
N LEU A 696 19.85 6.28 -13.89
CA LEU A 696 18.94 6.90 -12.93
C LEU A 696 19.31 8.37 -12.67
N LYS A 697 18.28 9.21 -12.57
CA LYS A 697 18.33 10.65 -12.36
C LYS A 697 17.63 11.03 -11.06
N PRO A 698 17.92 12.23 -10.52
CA PRO A 698 17.11 12.79 -9.43
C PRO A 698 15.62 12.79 -9.81
N ASN A 699 14.77 12.44 -8.82
CA ASN A 699 13.33 12.19 -8.92
C ASN A 699 12.91 10.83 -9.51
N ASP A 700 13.82 10.01 -10.07
CA ASP A 700 13.47 8.66 -10.54
C ASP A 700 13.15 7.73 -9.36
N VAL A 701 12.32 6.73 -9.62
CA VAL A 701 11.95 5.69 -8.66
C VAL A 701 12.43 4.32 -9.14
N PHE A 702 12.88 3.50 -8.21
CA PHE A 702 13.25 2.11 -8.47
C PHE A 702 12.90 1.21 -7.29
N LYS A 703 12.86 -0.10 -7.54
CA LYS A 703 12.65 -1.11 -6.51
C LYS A 703 13.99 -1.56 -5.94
N LEU A 704 14.21 -1.30 -4.66
CA LEU A 704 15.34 -1.80 -3.89
C LEU A 704 15.03 -3.21 -3.35
N SER A 705 15.95 -4.14 -3.59
CA SER A 705 16.04 -5.43 -2.91
C SER A 705 17.41 -5.52 -2.24
N TRP A 706 17.46 -5.87 -0.96
CA TRP A 706 18.69 -5.95 -0.19
C TRP A 706 18.53 -6.92 0.99
N ALA A 707 19.01 -8.15 0.83
CA ALA A 707 18.84 -9.25 1.75
C ALA A 707 19.46 -9.00 3.12
N GLU A 708 20.61 -8.30 3.20
CA GLU A 708 21.28 -8.01 4.49
C GLU A 708 20.44 -7.13 5.41
N LEU A 709 19.58 -6.27 4.85
CA LEU A 709 18.62 -5.46 5.61
C LEU A 709 17.23 -6.11 5.69
N GLY A 710 17.08 -7.34 5.20
CA GLY A 710 15.78 -8.02 5.10
C GLY A 710 14.81 -7.33 4.15
N ILE A 711 15.28 -6.54 3.19
CA ILE A 711 14.43 -5.82 2.25
C ILE A 711 14.21 -6.72 1.03
N VAL A 712 13.03 -7.31 0.88
CA VAL A 712 12.69 -8.06 -0.35
C VAL A 712 12.31 -7.08 -1.46
N GLN A 713 11.49 -6.10 -1.11
CA GLN A 713 11.03 -5.06 -2.02
C GLN A 713 10.72 -3.78 -1.25
N MET A 714 11.39 -2.69 -1.64
CA MET A 714 11.06 -1.33 -1.19
C MET A 714 11.15 -0.39 -2.38
N ILE A 715 10.12 0.41 -2.62
CA ILE A 715 10.20 1.46 -3.66
C ILE A 715 10.90 2.67 -3.06
N VAL A 716 11.94 3.13 -3.74
CA VAL A 716 12.78 4.24 -3.28
C VAL A 716 12.88 5.28 -4.38
N ARG A 717 12.87 6.56 -3.99
CA ARG A 717 13.04 7.72 -4.85
C ARG A 717 14.44 8.28 -4.71
N VAL A 718 15.08 8.54 -5.84
CA VAL A 718 16.39 9.17 -5.91
C VAL A 718 16.26 10.67 -5.61
N ILE A 719 16.95 11.13 -4.57
CA ILE A 719 17.02 12.54 -4.19
C ILE A 719 18.25 13.20 -4.83
N ASP A 720 19.38 12.50 -4.82
CA ASP A 720 20.64 13.01 -5.36
C ASP A 720 21.50 11.88 -5.92
N VAL A 721 22.30 12.18 -6.94
CA VAL A 721 23.21 11.23 -7.58
C VAL A 721 24.57 11.87 -7.80
N ASP A 722 25.60 11.27 -7.19
CA ASP A 722 27.00 11.58 -7.46
C ASP A 722 27.62 10.50 -8.36
N TYR A 723 27.81 10.85 -9.63
CA TYR A 723 28.40 9.97 -10.65
C TYR A 723 29.91 9.74 -10.50
N GLY A 724 30.56 10.42 -9.56
CA GLY A 724 31.99 10.32 -9.30
C GLY A 724 32.87 10.73 -10.48
N SER A 725 34.13 10.28 -10.46
CA SER A 725 35.09 10.54 -11.54
C SER A 725 35.14 9.39 -12.56
N LEU A 726 35.54 9.68 -13.80
CA LEU A 726 35.73 8.67 -14.86
C LEU A 726 36.74 7.56 -14.50
N GLN A 727 37.59 7.76 -13.50
CA GLN A 727 38.58 6.78 -13.05
C GLN A 727 38.03 5.77 -12.03
N LYS A 728 36.86 6.06 -11.44
CA LYS A 728 36.17 5.17 -10.50
C LYS A 728 34.93 4.57 -11.19
N THR A 729 34.66 3.30 -10.92
CA THR A 729 33.53 2.54 -11.49
C THR A 729 32.28 2.58 -10.61
N GLU A 730 32.24 3.48 -9.63
CA GLU A 730 31.22 3.56 -8.57
C GLU A 730 30.38 4.83 -8.74
N VAL A 731 29.10 4.73 -8.40
CA VAL A 731 28.12 5.84 -8.35
C VAL A 731 27.55 5.85 -6.93
N TYR A 732 27.25 7.04 -6.41
CA TYR A 732 26.61 7.20 -5.10
C TYR A 732 25.22 7.79 -5.29
N MET A 733 24.24 7.26 -4.57
CA MET A 733 22.85 7.75 -4.62
C MET A 733 22.33 7.98 -3.22
N THR A 734 21.71 9.14 -3.02
CA THR A 734 20.91 9.41 -1.83
C THR A 734 19.45 9.19 -2.21
N CYS A 735 18.79 8.28 -1.50
CA CYS A 735 17.41 7.88 -1.74
C CYS A 735 16.57 8.02 -0.48
N ILE A 736 15.27 8.10 -0.67
CA ILE A 736 14.27 7.98 0.39
C ILE A 736 13.22 6.96 -0.02
N GLU A 737 12.63 6.25 0.92
CA GLU A 737 11.44 5.43 0.66
C GLU A 737 10.34 6.30 0.06
N ASP A 738 9.73 5.80 -1.02
CA ASP A 738 8.77 6.58 -1.79
C ASP A 738 7.39 6.55 -1.14
N ALA A 739 6.91 7.70 -0.63
CA ALA A 739 5.60 7.84 0.00
C ALA A 739 4.41 7.79 -0.99
N PHE A 740 4.70 7.77 -2.29
CA PHE A 740 3.71 7.83 -3.38
C PHE A 740 3.46 6.47 -4.02
N SER A 741 4.26 5.45 -3.67
CA SER A 741 4.08 4.13 -4.25
C SER A 741 2.87 3.40 -3.64
N THR A 742 2.06 2.77 -4.50
CA THR A 742 1.00 1.85 -4.09
C THR A 742 1.52 0.46 -3.70
N ALA A 743 2.81 0.19 -3.92
CA ALA A 743 3.43 -1.08 -3.55
C ALA A 743 3.80 -1.07 -2.06
N GLU A 744 3.22 -1.99 -1.28
CA GLU A 744 3.67 -2.22 0.10
C GLU A 744 5.16 -2.59 0.10
N THR A 745 5.91 -1.97 1.03
CA THR A 745 7.28 -2.38 1.34
C THR A 745 7.22 -3.77 1.94
N VAL A 746 7.70 -4.77 1.20
CA VAL A 746 7.78 -6.15 1.65
C VAL A 746 9.16 -6.36 2.23
N TYR A 747 9.21 -6.49 3.55
CA TYR A 747 10.37 -7.08 4.21
C TYR A 747 10.31 -8.59 4.01
N ALA A 748 11.47 -9.22 3.92
CA ALA A 748 11.55 -10.64 4.20
C ALA A 748 10.91 -10.86 5.57
N ASP A 749 10.25 -11.99 5.76
CA ASP A 749 10.07 -12.50 7.10
C ASP A 749 11.45 -12.41 7.77
N PRO A 750 11.56 -11.80 8.97
CA PRO A 750 12.84 -11.76 9.64
C PRO A 750 13.43 -13.18 9.59
N PRO A 751 14.72 -13.36 9.23
CA PRO A 751 15.35 -14.66 9.44
C PRO A 751 15.01 -15.04 10.87
N ASP A 752 14.50 -16.27 11.09
CA ASP A 752 13.97 -16.69 12.39
C ASP A 752 14.84 -16.08 13.47
N SER A 753 14.26 -15.10 14.18
CA SER A 753 14.95 -14.49 15.28
C SER A 753 15.26 -15.64 16.21
N GLU A 754 16.54 -15.93 16.44
CA GLU A 754 16.96 -16.83 17.53
C GLU A 754 16.48 -16.30 18.90
N TRP A 755 15.84 -15.13 18.93
CA TRP A 755 15.07 -14.62 20.04
C TRP A 755 13.59 -14.44 19.67
N THR A 756 12.78 -15.47 19.88
CA THR A 756 11.33 -15.33 20.06
C THR A 756 11.06 -14.78 21.46
N ASP A 757 9.96 -14.04 21.64
CA ASP A 757 9.47 -13.74 22.99
C ASP A 757 9.35 -15.09 23.73
N PRO A 758 10.06 -15.30 24.85
CA PRO A 758 10.07 -16.59 25.52
C PRO A 758 8.70 -16.96 26.10
N VAL A 759 7.72 -16.06 26.07
CA VAL A 759 6.39 -16.25 26.63
C VAL A 759 5.33 -16.20 25.53
N ASN A 760 4.80 -17.38 25.20
CA ASN A 760 3.67 -17.57 24.29
C ASN A 760 2.35 -17.24 25.00
N ASP A 761 1.29 -16.97 24.23
CA ASP A 761 -0.06 -17.00 24.75
C ASP A 761 -0.44 -18.43 25.17
N ALA A 762 -1.28 -18.56 26.21
CA ALA A 762 -1.75 -19.86 26.66
C ALA A 762 -2.57 -20.56 25.56
N LEU A 763 -2.15 -21.77 25.18
CA LEU A 763 -2.82 -22.62 24.20
C LEU A 763 -3.66 -23.71 24.88
N ASP A 764 -4.61 -24.26 24.12
CA ASP A 764 -5.42 -25.41 24.54
C ASP A 764 -4.60 -26.70 24.59
N ILE A 765 -5.07 -27.67 25.36
CA ILE A 765 -4.35 -28.93 25.58
C ILE A 765 -4.47 -29.86 24.38
N SER A 766 -3.33 -30.35 23.86
CA SER A 766 -3.29 -31.33 22.78
C SER A 766 -3.06 -32.76 23.27
N ASN A 767 -2.36 -32.92 24.39
CA ASN A 767 -1.91 -34.21 24.91
C ASN A 767 -2.32 -34.35 26.37
N ILE A 768 -3.31 -35.18 26.60
CA ILE A 768 -3.84 -35.54 27.91
C ILE A 768 -4.23 -37.01 27.89
N ASP A 769 -3.97 -37.70 29.00
CA ASP A 769 -4.50 -39.03 29.26
C ASP A 769 -5.33 -39.03 30.55
N ILE A 770 -6.53 -39.60 30.49
CA ILE A 770 -7.47 -39.69 31.61
C ILE A 770 -7.62 -41.17 31.96
N ILE A 771 -7.00 -41.57 33.05
CA ILE A 771 -6.81 -42.98 33.38
C ILE A 771 -7.63 -43.33 34.62
N GLU A 772 -8.44 -44.38 34.53
CA GLU A 772 -9.02 -45.00 35.71
C GLU A 772 -7.93 -45.66 36.54
N ILE A 773 -7.88 -45.38 37.84
CA ILE A 773 -6.77 -45.74 38.71
C ILE A 773 -6.79 -47.26 38.99
N PRO A 774 -5.70 -48.00 38.70
CA PRO A 774 -5.59 -49.41 39.04
C PRO A 774 -5.34 -49.59 40.55
N TYR A 775 -5.62 -50.80 41.04
CA TYR A 775 -5.51 -51.15 42.47
C TYR A 775 -4.17 -50.72 43.10
N TRP A 776 -3.06 -50.95 42.40
CA TRP A 776 -1.72 -50.71 42.94
C TRP A 776 -1.48 -49.23 43.25
N ILE A 777 -1.86 -48.34 42.33
CA ILE A 777 -1.70 -46.89 42.47
C ILE A 777 -2.63 -46.38 43.58
N LEU A 778 -3.88 -46.84 43.60
CA LEU A 778 -4.84 -46.46 44.65
C LEU A 778 -4.30 -46.82 46.05
N VAL A 779 -3.69 -47.99 46.21
CA VAL A 779 -3.17 -48.49 47.49
C VAL A 779 -1.84 -47.86 47.91
N ASN A 780 -0.96 -47.50 46.96
CA ASN A 780 0.38 -47.02 47.29
C ASN A 780 0.51 -45.50 47.27
N ASP A 781 -0.22 -44.81 46.39
CA ASP A 781 -0.01 -43.38 46.15
C ASP A 781 -1.11 -42.50 46.73
N ILE A 782 -2.32 -43.04 46.96
CA ILE A 782 -3.48 -42.27 47.41
C ILE A 782 -3.93 -42.69 48.80
N GLU A 783 -4.20 -43.98 48.99
CA GLU A 783 -4.73 -44.54 50.23
C GLU A 783 -3.76 -45.60 50.81
N ASN A 784 -4.29 -46.55 51.58
CA ASN A 784 -3.55 -47.72 52.05
C ASN A 784 -4.44 -48.97 51.88
N GLN A 785 -3.83 -50.13 51.69
CA GLN A 785 -4.49 -51.39 51.36
C GLN A 785 -5.69 -51.70 52.27
N SER A 786 -5.53 -51.50 53.58
CA SER A 786 -6.60 -51.78 54.56
C SER A 786 -7.83 -50.88 54.41
N VAL A 787 -7.65 -49.65 53.93
CA VAL A 787 -8.76 -48.72 53.66
C VAL A 787 -9.42 -49.13 52.35
N VAL A 788 -8.62 -49.34 51.30
CA VAL A 788 -9.14 -49.69 49.97
C VAL A 788 -9.99 -50.95 50.01
N ASP A 789 -9.50 -52.01 50.67
CA ASP A 789 -10.19 -53.30 50.73
C ASP A 789 -11.43 -53.30 51.64
N ALA A 790 -11.58 -52.32 52.54
CA ALA A 790 -12.65 -52.30 53.55
C ALA A 790 -13.73 -51.25 53.30
N ASP A 791 -13.33 -50.07 52.81
CA ASP A 791 -14.16 -48.87 52.82
C ASP A 791 -14.71 -48.51 51.43
N TYR A 792 -14.07 -48.94 50.32
CA TYR A 792 -14.56 -48.67 48.97
C TYR A 792 -15.41 -49.83 48.40
N PRO A 793 -16.62 -49.55 47.88
CA PRO A 793 -17.42 -50.50 47.13
C PRO A 793 -16.71 -51.07 45.89
N ASP A 794 -17.04 -52.32 45.51
CA ASP A 794 -16.49 -52.97 44.30
C ASP A 794 -16.73 -52.16 43.00
N ALA A 795 -17.78 -51.35 42.95
CA ALA A 795 -18.15 -50.55 41.80
C ALA A 795 -17.53 -49.14 41.78
N SER A 796 -16.65 -48.82 42.73
CA SER A 796 -16.01 -47.51 42.81
C SER A 796 -14.97 -47.34 41.71
N GLY A 797 -14.82 -46.11 41.22
CA GLY A 797 -13.78 -45.73 40.29
C GLY A 797 -13.17 -44.40 40.67
N PHE A 798 -11.87 -44.28 40.42
CA PHE A 798 -11.08 -43.08 40.66
C PHE A 798 -10.33 -42.74 39.39
N LEU A 799 -10.07 -41.45 39.17
CA LEU A 799 -9.40 -40.98 37.96
C LEU A 799 -8.11 -40.26 38.30
N LEU A 800 -7.11 -40.47 37.46
CA LEU A 800 -5.93 -39.61 37.38
C LEU A 800 -5.86 -38.94 36.00
N LEU A 801 -5.29 -37.75 35.96
CA LEU A 801 -5.01 -37.02 34.72
C LEU A 801 -3.49 -36.89 34.56
N ALA A 802 -2.99 -37.32 33.41
CA ALA A 802 -1.63 -37.05 32.95
C ALA A 802 -1.68 -36.00 31.84
N VAL A 803 -1.22 -34.79 32.13
CA VAL A 803 -1.37 -33.63 31.24
C VAL A 803 0.02 -33.15 30.83
N ALA A 804 0.31 -33.12 29.52
CA ALA A 804 1.57 -32.57 29.00
C ALA A 804 1.42 -31.07 28.69
N PRO A 805 2.45 -30.23 28.90
CA PRO A 805 2.33 -28.81 28.59
C PRO A 805 2.16 -28.60 27.07
N PRO A 806 1.23 -27.73 26.63
CA PRO A 806 1.05 -27.45 25.19
C PRO A 806 2.25 -26.73 24.58
N THR A 807 2.99 -25.97 25.38
CA THR A 807 4.22 -25.27 25.01
C THR A 807 5.24 -25.33 26.16
N SER A 808 6.54 -25.22 25.84
CA SER A 808 7.63 -25.30 26.84
C SER A 808 7.60 -24.22 27.92
N ASP A 809 6.93 -23.10 27.66
CA ASP A 809 6.79 -21.96 28.58
C ASP A 809 5.51 -22.01 29.42
N SER A 810 4.71 -23.08 29.28
CA SER A 810 3.56 -23.33 30.15
C SER A 810 4.02 -23.59 31.60
N LEU A 811 3.43 -22.85 32.54
CA LEU A 811 3.83 -22.85 33.95
C LEU A 811 3.07 -23.91 34.77
N ASP A 812 1.75 -23.85 34.72
CA ASP A 812 0.80 -24.74 35.38
C ASP A 812 -0.56 -24.68 34.64
N PHE A 813 -1.56 -25.43 35.12
CA PHE A 813 -2.91 -25.38 34.57
C PHE A 813 -3.97 -25.44 35.68
N GLU A 814 -5.14 -24.88 35.42
CA GLU A 814 -6.31 -25.08 36.27
C GLU A 814 -7.23 -26.14 35.68
N THR A 815 -7.68 -27.06 36.53
CA THR A 815 -8.59 -28.15 36.14
C THR A 815 -10.02 -27.76 36.47
N PHE A 816 -10.91 -27.85 35.49
CA PHE A 816 -12.34 -27.74 35.68
C PHE A 816 -13.00 -29.09 35.40
N MET A 817 -13.88 -29.55 36.29
CA MET A 817 -14.54 -30.84 36.20
C MET A 817 -16.07 -30.70 36.16
N GLN A 818 -16.70 -31.51 35.32
CA GLN A 818 -18.13 -31.71 35.21
C GLN A 818 -18.44 -33.18 35.52
N GLN A 819 -19.07 -33.44 36.66
CA GLN A 819 -19.35 -34.80 37.13
C GLN A 819 -20.36 -35.56 36.26
N SER A 820 -21.28 -34.84 35.62
CA SER A 820 -22.25 -35.39 34.67
C SER A 820 -22.70 -34.28 33.72
N GLY A 821 -23.04 -34.61 32.46
CA GLY A 821 -23.37 -33.64 31.40
C GLY A 821 -24.53 -32.66 31.69
N SER A 822 -25.25 -32.84 32.80
CA SER A 822 -26.30 -31.92 33.28
C SER A 822 -25.84 -30.90 34.35
N LEU A 823 -24.61 -31.02 34.85
CA LEU A 823 -24.03 -30.14 35.88
C LEU A 823 -23.06 -29.11 35.26
N PRO A 824 -22.79 -27.97 35.90
CA PRO A 824 -21.76 -27.05 35.41
C PRO A 824 -20.34 -27.59 35.65
N PHE A 825 -19.37 -27.07 34.90
CA PHE A 825 -17.95 -27.24 35.21
C PHE A 825 -17.60 -26.45 36.48
N ASN A 826 -16.89 -27.08 37.43
CA ASN A 826 -16.38 -26.44 38.64
C ASN A 826 -14.86 -26.60 38.70
N SER A 827 -14.15 -25.61 39.25
CA SER A 827 -12.71 -25.69 39.42
C SER A 827 -12.34 -26.70 40.51
N GLU A 828 -11.44 -27.61 40.16
CA GLU A 828 -10.75 -28.56 41.04
C GLU A 828 -9.40 -28.01 41.53
N GLY A 829 -9.03 -26.80 41.09
CA GLY A 829 -7.81 -26.11 41.48
C GLY A 829 -6.68 -26.18 40.44
N VAL A 830 -5.54 -25.59 40.81
CA VAL A 830 -4.34 -25.47 39.97
C VAL A 830 -3.41 -26.65 40.22
N ALA A 831 -2.92 -27.25 39.15
CA ALA A 831 -2.01 -28.39 39.17
C ALA A 831 -0.82 -28.21 38.22
N ALA A 832 0.23 -29.01 38.43
CA ALA A 832 1.42 -29.03 37.59
C ALA A 832 1.28 -30.08 36.47
N PHE A 833 1.98 -29.86 35.36
CA PHE A 833 2.06 -30.82 34.25
C PHE A 833 2.77 -32.11 34.64
N ALA A 834 2.30 -33.22 34.10
CA ALA A 834 2.94 -34.53 34.24
C ALA A 834 4.27 -34.56 33.47
N PHE A 835 5.28 -35.24 34.01
CA PHE A 835 6.51 -35.49 33.28
C PHE A 835 6.21 -36.40 32.08
N ASN A 836 6.74 -36.05 30.92
CA ASN A 836 6.38 -36.74 29.68
C ASN A 836 7.51 -36.71 28.64
N ALA A 837 7.37 -37.57 27.64
CA ALA A 837 8.21 -37.60 26.46
C ALA A 837 7.48 -38.26 25.29
N THR A 838 8.07 -38.21 24.10
CA THR A 838 7.58 -38.88 22.88
C THR A 838 8.53 -39.99 22.45
N LEU A 839 8.03 -41.16 22.07
CA LEU A 839 8.85 -42.25 21.52
C LEU A 839 9.40 -41.89 20.14
N THR A 840 10.72 -42.00 19.93
CA THR A 840 11.34 -41.83 18.60
C THR A 840 11.42 -43.12 17.81
N THR A 841 11.25 -44.27 18.49
CA THR A 841 11.24 -45.60 17.87
C THR A 841 10.09 -46.43 18.43
N GLY A 842 9.34 -47.09 17.55
CA GLY A 842 8.26 -47.99 17.98
C GLY A 842 8.78 -49.23 18.72
N MET A 843 7.92 -49.81 19.57
CA MET A 843 8.21 -51.02 20.32
C MET A 843 7.29 -52.18 19.92
N PHE A 844 7.88 -53.31 19.56
CA PHE A 844 7.14 -54.55 19.36
C PHE A 844 6.65 -55.11 20.69
N LYS A 845 5.51 -55.80 20.69
CA LYS A 845 4.93 -56.45 21.88
C LYS A 845 5.89 -57.44 22.54
N GLU A 846 6.74 -58.07 21.75
CA GLU A 846 7.67 -59.12 22.18
C GLU A 846 8.99 -58.58 22.75
N ALA A 847 9.23 -57.28 22.66
CA ALA A 847 10.47 -56.67 23.12
C ALA A 847 10.54 -56.72 24.67
N GLN A 848 11.68 -57.21 25.19
CA GLN A 848 11.96 -57.32 26.61
C GLN A 848 13.18 -56.47 26.97
N ASN A 849 13.13 -55.82 28.13
CA ASN A 849 14.16 -54.91 28.64
C ASN A 849 14.60 -53.90 27.58
N VAL A 850 13.69 -52.97 27.27
CA VAL A 850 13.84 -52.05 26.15
C VAL A 850 14.43 -50.75 26.68
N THR A 851 15.56 -50.35 26.10
CA THR A 851 15.98 -48.95 26.17
C THR A 851 15.25 -48.22 25.05
N ILE A 852 14.36 -47.32 25.42
CA ILE A 852 13.59 -46.50 24.50
C ILE A 852 14.30 -45.17 24.29
N ASP A 853 14.43 -44.79 23.02
CA ASP A 853 14.87 -43.46 22.62
C ASP A 853 13.67 -42.52 22.65
N ILE A 854 13.81 -41.38 23.32
CA ILE A 854 12.72 -40.41 23.52
C ILE A 854 13.13 -39.01 23.06
N GLU A 855 12.13 -38.20 22.74
CA GLU A 855 12.28 -36.79 22.40
C GLU A 855 11.17 -35.94 23.05
N ASN A 856 11.18 -34.62 22.83
CA ASN A 856 10.17 -33.69 23.35
C ASN A 856 9.92 -33.83 24.86
N THR A 857 11.00 -34.01 25.61
CA THR A 857 10.94 -34.41 27.02
C THR A 857 10.58 -33.23 27.92
N PHE A 858 9.67 -33.43 28.87
CA PHE A 858 9.35 -32.48 29.93
C PHE A 858 9.58 -33.13 31.29
N GLY A 859 10.43 -32.52 32.12
CA GLY A 859 10.70 -32.97 33.48
C GLY A 859 11.55 -34.24 33.61
N LEU A 860 12.16 -34.73 32.52
CA LEU A 860 12.90 -36.01 32.49
C LEU A 860 13.99 -36.12 33.58
N THR A 861 14.70 -35.02 33.87
CA THR A 861 15.73 -34.96 34.93
C THR A 861 15.21 -35.21 36.35
N SER A 862 13.89 -35.17 36.53
CA SER A 862 13.20 -35.37 37.82
C SER A 862 12.50 -36.74 37.90
N VAL A 863 12.51 -37.54 36.84
CA VAL A 863 11.97 -38.90 36.83
C VAL A 863 12.90 -39.80 37.64
N LEU A 864 12.34 -40.59 38.55
CA LEU A 864 13.11 -41.45 39.44
C LEU A 864 13.35 -42.84 38.84
N ASP A 865 14.51 -43.41 39.14
CA ASP A 865 14.75 -44.83 38.91
C ASP A 865 13.80 -45.67 39.80
N ASP A 866 13.39 -46.85 39.32
CA ASP A 866 12.39 -47.72 39.93
C ASP A 866 10.97 -47.10 40.08
N SER A 867 10.66 -46.07 39.28
CA SER A 867 9.32 -45.48 39.10
C SER A 867 8.47 -46.28 38.08
N TYR A 868 7.33 -45.74 37.66
CA TYR A 868 6.46 -46.29 36.63
C TYR A 868 5.91 -45.20 35.69
N ALA A 869 5.58 -45.61 34.47
CA ALA A 869 5.07 -44.74 33.41
C ALA A 869 3.93 -45.42 32.66
N VAL A 870 3.19 -44.65 31.87
CA VAL A 870 2.13 -45.13 30.99
C VAL A 870 2.45 -44.75 29.54
N ILE A 871 2.23 -45.69 28.63
CA ILE A 871 2.36 -45.52 27.18
C ILE A 871 1.10 -46.12 26.57
N GLY A 872 0.24 -45.28 25.99
CA GLY A 872 -1.10 -45.71 25.59
C GLY A 872 -1.83 -46.38 26.75
N ASN A 873 -2.24 -47.64 26.59
CA ASN A 873 -2.94 -48.40 27.64
C ASN A 873 -2.02 -49.28 28.50
N GLU A 874 -0.71 -49.28 28.25
CA GLU A 874 0.27 -50.11 28.96
C GLU A 874 0.96 -49.32 30.07
N MET A 875 0.99 -49.90 31.28
CA MET A 875 1.86 -49.41 32.35
C MET A 875 3.20 -50.16 32.31
N VAL A 876 4.28 -49.40 32.43
CA VAL A 876 5.66 -49.88 32.37
C VAL A 876 6.42 -49.43 33.61
N LYS A 877 7.39 -50.23 34.06
CA LYS A 877 8.35 -49.85 35.09
C LYS A 877 9.49 -49.07 34.46
N VAL A 878 9.87 -47.95 35.08
CA VAL A 878 11.07 -47.18 34.75
C VAL A 878 12.24 -47.78 35.53
N VAL A 879 13.19 -48.39 34.85
CA VAL A 879 14.38 -49.00 35.48
C VAL A 879 15.47 -47.96 35.67
N SER A 880 15.75 -47.19 34.63
CA SER A 880 16.77 -46.14 34.68
C SER A 880 16.53 -45.07 33.62
N VAL A 881 16.93 -43.84 33.92
CA VAL A 881 16.87 -42.69 33.00
C VAL A 881 18.28 -42.19 32.65
N ASP A 882 18.57 -42.07 31.36
CA ASP A 882 19.78 -41.44 30.83
C ASP A 882 19.41 -40.12 30.13
N THR A 883 19.59 -39.02 30.87
CA THR A 883 19.26 -37.67 30.40
C THR A 883 20.27 -37.11 29.41
N ASP A 884 21.49 -37.67 29.34
CA ASP A 884 22.52 -37.19 28.41
C ASP A 884 22.23 -37.68 26.99
N ASN A 885 21.62 -38.87 26.87
CA ASN A 885 21.29 -39.51 25.59
C ASN A 885 19.78 -39.50 25.26
N ASN A 886 18.94 -38.90 26.11
CA ASN A 886 17.47 -38.99 26.01
C ASN A 886 16.96 -40.43 25.87
N GLN A 887 17.41 -41.29 26.78
CA GLN A 887 17.04 -42.70 26.80
C GLN A 887 16.42 -43.07 28.14
N VAL A 888 15.42 -43.96 28.11
CA VAL A 888 14.85 -44.57 29.31
C VAL A 888 14.86 -46.07 29.15
N THR A 889 15.36 -46.79 30.15
CA THR A 889 15.24 -48.25 30.19
C THR A 889 13.95 -48.61 30.92
N VAL A 890 13.06 -49.31 30.23
CA VAL A 890 11.76 -49.75 30.78
C VAL A 890 11.63 -51.26 30.81
N GLU A 891 10.91 -51.74 31.81
CA GLU A 891 10.39 -53.11 31.88
C GLU A 891 8.86 -53.06 31.72
N ARG A 892 8.33 -53.99 30.94
CA ARG A 892 7.02 -53.84 30.30
C ARG A 892 5.92 -54.65 30.97
N GLY A 893 4.68 -54.19 30.86
CA GLY A 893 3.49 -54.81 31.45
C GLY A 893 3.61 -54.97 32.97
N VAL A 894 3.19 -53.95 33.71
CA VAL A 894 3.12 -53.97 35.18
C VAL A 894 1.69 -53.76 35.68
N PHE A 895 1.48 -54.04 36.96
CA PHE A 895 0.16 -53.96 37.62
C PHE A 895 -0.88 -54.83 36.88
N ASP A 896 -2.00 -54.24 36.45
CA ASP A 896 -3.10 -54.90 35.74
C ASP A 896 -2.95 -54.90 34.21
N THR A 897 -1.86 -54.34 33.69
CA THR A 897 -1.59 -54.27 32.24
C THR A 897 -0.66 -55.38 31.76
N VAL A 898 -0.66 -55.62 30.44
CA VAL A 898 0.28 -56.51 29.74
C VAL A 898 0.99 -55.71 28.64
N PRO A 899 2.10 -56.20 28.08
CA PRO A 899 2.76 -55.51 26.98
C PRO A 899 1.87 -55.35 25.74
N GLU A 900 1.89 -54.17 25.13
CA GLU A 900 1.21 -53.88 23.87
C GLU A 900 2.22 -53.59 22.74
N ALA A 901 1.79 -53.15 21.56
CA ALA A 901 2.73 -52.65 20.56
C ALA A 901 2.60 -51.13 20.53
N HIS A 902 3.72 -50.41 20.59
CA HIS A 902 3.75 -48.94 20.57
C HIS A 902 4.37 -48.44 19.28
N ALA A 903 3.79 -47.40 18.69
CA ALA A 903 4.25 -46.75 17.49
C ALA A 903 5.28 -45.65 17.80
N LEU A 904 6.03 -45.25 16.76
CA LEU A 904 6.79 -44.00 16.79
C LEU A 904 5.80 -42.85 16.99
N GLY A 905 6.14 -41.92 17.88
CA GLY A 905 5.29 -40.77 18.20
C GLY A 905 4.33 -40.98 19.37
N ASP A 906 4.22 -42.21 19.91
CA ASP A 906 3.38 -42.44 21.09
C ASP A 906 3.94 -41.69 22.30
N PHE A 907 3.02 -41.15 23.12
CA PHE A 907 3.36 -40.40 24.32
C PHE A 907 3.66 -41.33 25.49
N VAL A 908 4.69 -40.94 26.27
CA VAL A 908 5.08 -41.57 27.52
C VAL A 908 4.80 -40.57 28.64
N TYR A 909 3.95 -40.92 29.60
CA TYR A 909 3.75 -40.13 30.82
C TYR A 909 4.39 -40.84 32.01
N PHE A 910 5.33 -40.19 32.70
CA PHE A 910 6.02 -40.71 33.89
C PHE A 910 5.19 -40.47 35.15
N ILE A 911 4.03 -41.12 35.20
CA ILE A 911 3.02 -40.91 36.23
C ILE A 911 3.47 -41.32 37.64
N GLY A 912 4.50 -42.14 37.82
CA GLY A 912 5.06 -42.41 39.16
C GLY A 912 5.70 -41.19 39.82
N ASP A 913 6.02 -40.16 39.04
CA ASP A 913 6.72 -38.96 39.51
C ASP A 913 5.89 -37.66 39.38
N GLY A 914 4.70 -37.73 38.76
CA GLY A 914 3.80 -36.57 38.66
C GLY A 914 2.52 -36.83 37.85
N TYR A 915 1.37 -36.71 38.50
CA TYR A 915 0.04 -36.73 37.90
C TYR A 915 -0.95 -35.91 38.75
N VAL A 916 -2.16 -35.69 38.24
CA VAL A 916 -3.25 -35.06 39.00
C VAL A 916 -4.25 -36.12 39.43
N ASN A 917 -4.44 -36.26 40.74
CA ASN A 917 -5.47 -37.14 41.30
C ASN A 917 -6.82 -36.42 41.34
N ILE A 918 -7.89 -37.08 40.88
CA ILE A 918 -9.26 -36.61 41.07
C ILE A 918 -9.84 -37.29 42.31
N GLU A 919 -9.98 -36.52 43.39
CA GLU A 919 -10.44 -37.02 44.69
C GLU A 919 -11.92 -37.43 44.71
N THR A 920 -12.66 -37.15 43.63
CA THR A 920 -14.07 -37.54 43.51
C THR A 920 -14.17 -39.04 43.27
N GLU A 921 -14.90 -39.73 44.15
CA GLU A 921 -15.32 -41.12 43.95
C GLU A 921 -16.45 -41.19 42.92
N TYR A 922 -16.27 -42.05 41.92
CA TYR A 922 -17.27 -42.33 40.89
C TYR A 922 -17.75 -43.77 40.99
N THR A 923 -18.79 -44.09 40.22
CA THR A 923 -19.35 -45.43 40.12
C THR A 923 -19.25 -45.98 38.70
N ASP A 924 -19.34 -47.30 38.56
CA ASP A 924 -19.42 -48.01 37.28
C ASP A 924 -20.37 -47.33 36.27
N GLY A 925 -19.85 -47.04 35.08
CA GLY A 925 -20.57 -46.38 33.98
C GLY A 925 -20.61 -44.85 34.04
N ASP A 926 -20.07 -44.21 35.07
CA ASP A 926 -19.90 -42.75 35.08
C ASP A 926 -18.91 -42.31 33.98
N GLN A 927 -19.10 -41.08 33.47
CA GLN A 927 -18.28 -40.51 32.41
C GLN A 927 -18.09 -38.99 32.64
N PRO A 928 -17.23 -38.59 33.60
CA PRO A 928 -16.98 -37.18 33.87
C PRO A 928 -16.23 -36.51 32.71
N ALA A 929 -16.39 -35.20 32.61
CA ALA A 929 -15.71 -34.37 31.62
C ALA A 929 -14.86 -33.29 32.29
N PHE A 930 -13.76 -32.91 31.64
CA PHE A 930 -12.75 -32.00 32.15
C PHE A 930 -12.47 -30.89 31.13
N LYS A 931 -12.13 -29.71 31.63
CA LYS A 931 -11.52 -28.64 30.87
C LYS A 931 -10.21 -28.25 31.54
N ILE A 932 -9.16 -28.19 30.76
CA ILE A 932 -7.82 -27.87 31.23
C ILE A 932 -7.47 -26.48 30.72
N LEU A 933 -7.12 -25.59 31.62
CA LEU A 933 -6.81 -24.19 31.30
C LEU A 933 -5.33 -23.91 31.64
N PRO A 934 -4.40 -24.13 30.69
CA PRO A 934 -2.98 -23.82 30.87
C PRO A 934 -2.73 -22.34 31.14
N ARG A 935 -1.62 -22.03 31.80
CA ARG A 935 -1.17 -20.68 32.09
C ARG A 935 0.28 -20.47 31.66
N THR A 936 0.53 -19.36 30.97
CA THR A 936 1.86 -18.85 30.62
C THR A 936 2.12 -17.52 31.34
N GLY A 937 3.28 -16.90 31.09
CA GLY A 937 3.56 -15.55 31.59
C GLY A 937 2.61 -14.46 31.04
N ASN A 938 1.89 -14.74 29.95
CA ASN A 938 0.91 -13.82 29.33
C ASN A 938 -0.52 -13.98 29.89
N GLY A 939 -0.78 -15.01 30.69
CA GLY A 939 -2.09 -15.25 31.30
C GLY A 939 -2.55 -16.70 31.19
N GLN A 940 -3.79 -16.95 31.62
CA GLN A 940 -4.43 -18.25 31.60
C GLN A 940 -5.37 -18.36 30.39
N LEU A 941 -5.47 -19.56 29.80
CA LEU A 941 -6.43 -19.86 28.75
C LEU A 941 -7.87 -19.61 29.24
N LEU A 942 -8.69 -18.98 28.39
CA LEU A 942 -10.09 -18.75 28.71
C LEU A 942 -10.88 -20.08 28.68
N GLU A 943 -11.77 -20.30 29.65
CA GLU A 943 -12.62 -21.50 29.75
C GLU A 943 -13.46 -21.76 28.48
N ALA A 944 -13.84 -20.69 27.76
CA ALA A 944 -14.59 -20.78 26.50
C ALA A 944 -13.73 -21.28 25.32
N SER A 945 -12.41 -21.17 25.44
CA SER A 945 -11.42 -21.60 24.44
C SER A 945 -10.82 -22.97 24.75
N ALA A 946 -11.04 -23.50 25.96
CA ALA A 946 -10.59 -24.84 26.36
C ALA A 946 -11.52 -25.93 25.82
N SER A 947 -10.94 -26.93 25.16
CA SER A 947 -11.67 -28.11 24.70
C SER A 947 -12.14 -28.98 25.86
N THR A 948 -13.33 -29.56 25.72
CA THR A 948 -13.85 -30.54 26.69
C THR A 948 -13.21 -31.90 26.45
N GLN A 949 -12.54 -32.44 27.47
CA GLN A 949 -11.93 -33.76 27.50
C GLN A 949 -12.84 -34.70 28.31
N THR A 950 -13.31 -35.78 27.71
CA THR A 950 -14.25 -36.69 28.37
C THR A 950 -13.53 -37.98 28.73
N ALA A 951 -13.68 -38.45 29.97
CA ALA A 951 -13.15 -39.76 30.37
C ALA A 951 -13.82 -40.89 29.59
N ASP A 952 -13.18 -42.04 29.49
CA ASP A 952 -13.87 -43.26 29.11
C ASP A 952 -14.91 -43.65 30.17
N LEU A 953 -15.86 -44.53 29.83
CA LEU A 953 -16.80 -45.05 30.82
C LEU A 953 -16.00 -45.81 31.89
N LEU A 954 -16.16 -45.42 33.14
CA LEU A 954 -15.53 -46.11 34.26
C LEU A 954 -16.06 -47.54 34.34
N ASP A 955 -15.16 -48.49 34.55
CA ASP A 955 -15.44 -49.93 34.43
C ASP A 955 -14.95 -50.71 35.67
N SER A 956 -14.91 -50.01 36.81
CA SER A 956 -14.50 -50.52 38.13
C SER A 956 -13.09 -51.12 38.10
N ARG A 957 -12.11 -50.41 37.54
CA ARG A 957 -10.78 -50.97 37.22
C ARG A 957 -10.06 -51.54 38.44
N PHE A 958 -10.13 -50.90 39.60
CA PHE A 958 -9.36 -51.29 40.78
C PHE A 958 -9.75 -52.66 41.37
N ILE A 959 -10.98 -53.15 41.12
CA ILE A 959 -11.45 -54.44 41.64
C ILE A 959 -11.08 -55.61 40.72
N ARG A 960 -10.68 -55.33 39.47
CA ARG A 960 -10.41 -56.35 38.45
C ARG A 960 -9.18 -57.18 38.80
N PRO A 961 -9.22 -58.51 38.57
CA PRO A 961 -8.07 -59.36 38.84
C PRO A 961 -6.93 -59.02 37.88
N TYR A 962 -5.68 -59.22 38.32
CA TYR A 962 -4.54 -59.11 37.42
C TYR A 962 -4.56 -60.18 36.31
N PRO A 963 -4.13 -59.83 35.09
CA PRO A 963 -4.00 -60.81 34.01
C PRO A 963 -2.95 -61.88 34.38
N PRO A 964 -2.99 -63.07 33.73
CA PRO A 964 -2.05 -64.14 34.01
C PRO A 964 -0.58 -63.68 33.91
N GLY A 965 0.27 -64.09 34.84
CA GLY A 965 1.71 -63.80 34.77
C GLY A 965 2.44 -64.78 33.85
N ASN A 966 3.62 -64.42 33.38
CA ASN A 966 4.60 -65.25 32.68
C ASN A 966 3.98 -66.16 31.61
N LEU A 967 3.07 -65.59 30.81
CA LEU A 967 2.33 -66.34 29.80
C LEU A 967 3.30 -66.85 28.72
N LYS A 968 3.25 -68.16 28.48
CA LYS A 968 4.10 -68.85 27.51
C LYS A 968 3.30 -69.79 26.64
N PHE A 969 3.64 -69.81 25.36
CA PHE A 969 3.20 -70.79 24.37
C PHE A 969 4.40 -71.66 24.02
N ASN A 970 4.31 -72.97 24.29
CA ASN A 970 5.39 -73.93 24.02
C ASN A 970 6.76 -73.42 24.52
N THR A 971 6.82 -72.94 25.77
CA THR A 971 7.98 -72.33 26.46
C THR A 971 8.39 -70.91 26.04
N GLU A 972 7.85 -70.37 24.95
CA GLU A 972 8.17 -69.04 24.44
C GLU A 972 7.15 -68.01 24.94
N SER A 973 7.62 -66.82 25.32
CA SER A 973 6.76 -65.73 25.76
C SER A 973 6.21 -64.98 24.55
N TYR A 974 4.88 -64.86 24.46
CA TYR A 974 4.10 -64.10 23.46
C TYR A 974 4.64 -64.13 22.01
N PRO A 975 4.98 -65.29 21.42
CA PRO A 975 5.65 -65.34 20.12
C PRO A 975 4.70 -64.98 18.98
N THR A 976 5.09 -64.05 18.09
CA THR A 976 4.43 -63.91 16.77
C THR A 976 4.65 -65.16 15.91
N PHE A 977 5.82 -65.79 16.07
CA PHE A 977 6.21 -67.06 15.45
C PHE A 977 6.95 -67.91 16.46
N LEU A 978 6.62 -69.20 16.52
CA LEU A 978 7.34 -70.13 17.38
C LEU A 978 8.70 -70.51 16.77
N SER A 979 9.76 -70.47 17.58
CA SER A 979 11.13 -70.76 17.16
C SER A 979 11.36 -72.22 16.72
N THR A 980 10.46 -73.11 17.12
CA THR A 980 10.49 -74.53 16.77
C THR A 980 9.18 -74.93 16.07
N ALA A 981 9.29 -75.70 14.99
CA ALA A 981 8.11 -76.26 14.31
C ALA A 981 7.31 -77.12 15.30
N ILE A 982 6.05 -76.74 15.52
CA ILE A 982 5.19 -77.42 16.48
C ILE A 982 4.82 -78.81 15.96
N THR A 983 4.95 -79.81 16.82
CA THR A 983 4.32 -81.11 16.64
C THR A 983 3.50 -81.37 17.90
N GLY A 984 2.16 -81.35 17.85
CA GLY A 984 1.31 -81.70 19.00
C GLY A 984 0.34 -80.64 19.56
N GLY A 985 0.28 -79.41 19.02
CA GLY A 985 -0.63 -78.35 19.49
C GLY A 985 0.05 -77.26 20.32
N PHE A 986 -0.72 -76.43 21.03
CA PHE A 986 -0.20 -75.35 21.86
C PHE A 986 -0.28 -75.69 23.35
N GLU A 987 0.87 -75.83 24.01
CA GLU A 987 0.99 -75.84 25.46
C GLU A 987 1.04 -74.40 25.96
N ILE A 988 -0.02 -73.97 26.63
CA ILE A 988 -0.18 -72.61 27.16
C ILE A 988 0.03 -72.69 28.67
N THR A 989 1.01 -71.94 29.19
CA THR A 989 1.34 -71.92 30.63
C THR A 989 1.44 -70.50 31.14
N TRP A 990 1.12 -70.28 32.41
CA TRP A 990 1.19 -68.97 33.07
C TRP A 990 1.47 -69.14 34.57
N ALA A 991 1.77 -68.05 35.26
CA ALA A 991 1.86 -67.96 36.72
C ALA A 991 0.64 -67.20 37.27
N HIS A 992 0.22 -67.51 38.50
CA HIS A 992 -0.82 -66.71 39.13
C HIS A 992 -0.29 -65.35 39.58
N ARG A 993 -1.15 -64.34 39.46
CA ARG A 993 -0.95 -63.00 40.01
C ARG A 993 -2.13 -62.68 40.93
N ASP A 994 -1.87 -61.89 41.95
CA ASP A 994 -2.82 -61.51 42.99
C ASP A 994 -2.55 -60.05 43.40
N ARG A 995 -3.51 -59.17 43.09
CA ARG A 995 -3.36 -57.72 43.33
C ARG A 995 -3.19 -57.38 44.80
N THR A 996 -3.69 -58.23 45.72
CA THR A 996 -3.65 -58.04 47.17
C THR A 996 -2.44 -58.69 47.84
N HIS A 997 -1.66 -59.48 47.10
CA HIS A 997 -0.50 -60.17 47.66
C HIS A 997 0.58 -59.18 48.12
N ALA A 998 1.06 -59.32 49.34
CA ALA A 998 1.95 -58.35 49.99
C ALA A 998 3.19 -57.95 49.16
N THR A 999 3.80 -58.88 48.42
CA THR A 999 4.92 -58.57 47.51
C THR A 999 4.49 -57.76 46.28
N GLN A 1000 3.34 -58.06 45.68
CA GLN A 1000 2.84 -57.35 44.50
C GLN A 1000 2.31 -55.96 44.86
N VAL A 1001 1.81 -55.78 46.08
CA VAL A 1001 1.45 -54.46 46.62
C VAL A 1001 2.70 -53.66 46.97
N GLY A 1002 3.70 -54.27 47.62
CA GLY A 1002 4.87 -53.55 48.13
C GLY A 1002 5.99 -53.28 47.13
N THR A 1003 5.94 -53.84 45.92
CA THR A 1003 6.95 -53.64 44.86
C THR A 1003 6.30 -53.71 43.48
N ILE A 1004 6.90 -53.05 42.47
CA ILE A 1004 6.47 -53.17 41.08
C ILE A 1004 6.93 -54.53 40.54
N VAL A 1005 5.96 -55.42 40.31
CA VAL A 1005 6.20 -56.78 39.78
C VAL A 1005 5.82 -56.85 38.31
N LEU A 1006 6.75 -57.34 37.49
CA LEU A 1006 6.57 -57.51 36.06
C LEU A 1006 5.60 -58.63 35.73
N HIS A 1007 4.87 -58.50 34.63
CA HIS A 1007 4.06 -59.60 34.13
C HIS A 1007 4.93 -60.81 33.77
N THR A 1008 6.22 -60.68 33.42
CA THR A 1008 7.11 -61.80 33.10
C THR A 1008 7.71 -62.52 34.31
N ASP A 1009 7.46 -62.06 35.54
CA ASP A 1009 7.97 -62.72 36.74
C ASP A 1009 7.43 -64.16 36.82
N ALA A 1010 8.33 -65.13 36.94
CA ALA A 1010 7.98 -66.55 36.97
C ALA A 1010 7.47 -67.03 38.34
N THR A 1011 7.47 -66.17 39.35
CA THR A 1011 6.96 -66.45 40.69
C THR A 1011 5.45 -66.60 40.64
N ASP A 1012 4.96 -67.72 41.17
CA ASP A 1012 3.55 -67.94 41.39
C ASP A 1012 3.14 -67.29 42.72
N TYR A 1013 2.39 -66.18 42.64
CA TYR A 1013 1.93 -65.44 43.82
C TYR A 1013 0.65 -66.02 44.44
N GLY A 1014 0.15 -67.13 43.88
CA GLY A 1014 -1.20 -67.62 44.11
C GLY A 1014 -2.23 -66.73 43.40
N PRO A 1015 -3.39 -67.28 43.02
CA PRO A 1015 -4.48 -66.47 42.54
C PRO A 1015 -5.23 -65.87 43.73
N GLU A 1016 -5.80 -64.67 43.54
CA GLU A 1016 -6.85 -64.19 44.43
C GLU A 1016 -7.94 -65.26 44.60
N ALA A 1017 -8.53 -65.34 45.79
CA ALA A 1017 -9.56 -66.32 46.07
C ALA A 1017 -10.73 -66.17 45.09
N GLY A 1018 -11.04 -67.24 44.35
CA GLY A 1018 -12.13 -67.24 43.36
C GLY A 1018 -11.69 -66.92 41.93
N THR A 1019 -10.43 -66.57 41.70
CA THR A 1019 -9.92 -66.29 40.35
C THR A 1019 -9.80 -67.56 39.51
N THR A 1020 -10.32 -67.50 38.28
CA THR A 1020 -10.17 -68.52 37.24
C THR A 1020 -9.69 -67.87 35.94
N TYR A 1021 -9.25 -68.66 34.97
CA TYR A 1021 -8.81 -68.16 33.67
C TYR A 1021 -9.78 -68.56 32.56
N THR A 1022 -9.89 -67.67 31.57
CA THR A 1022 -10.62 -67.89 30.33
C THR A 1022 -9.66 -67.78 29.15
N ILE A 1023 -9.77 -68.72 28.22
CA ILE A 1023 -9.04 -68.74 26.95
C ILE A 1023 -10.06 -68.76 25.81
N LYS A 1024 -9.97 -67.80 24.90
CA LYS A 1024 -10.65 -67.84 23.60
C LYS A 1024 -9.62 -68.08 22.50
N VAL A 1025 -9.99 -68.92 21.53
CA VAL A 1025 -9.17 -69.22 20.36
C VAL A 1025 -9.95 -68.83 19.12
N TYR A 1026 -9.34 -68.02 18.27
CA TYR A 1026 -9.86 -67.58 16.98
C TYR A 1026 -9.04 -68.22 15.85
N ASP A 1027 -9.72 -68.55 14.76
CA ASP A 1027 -9.12 -69.19 13.58
C ASP A 1027 -8.36 -68.21 12.67
N GLU A 1028 -7.95 -68.66 11.48
CA GLU A 1028 -7.15 -67.83 10.56
C GLU A 1028 -7.92 -66.67 9.93
N ASP A 1029 -9.26 -66.71 9.99
CA ASP A 1029 -10.19 -65.68 9.51
C ASP A 1029 -10.70 -64.77 10.66
N ASP A 1030 -10.09 -64.86 11.85
CA ASP A 1030 -10.48 -64.14 13.08
C ASP A 1030 -11.89 -64.52 13.60
N VAL A 1031 -12.35 -65.73 13.29
CA VAL A 1031 -13.63 -66.26 13.80
C VAL A 1031 -13.40 -67.02 15.08
N LEU A 1032 -14.22 -66.75 16.11
CA LEU A 1032 -14.14 -67.43 17.40
C LEU A 1032 -14.41 -68.94 17.25
N ALA A 1033 -13.37 -69.74 17.40
CA ALA A 1033 -13.39 -71.18 17.24
C ALA A 1033 -13.69 -71.91 18.56
N ARG A 1034 -13.13 -71.42 19.67
CA ARG A 1034 -13.29 -72.05 20.99
C ARG A 1034 -13.29 -71.04 22.13
N THR A 1035 -14.06 -71.33 23.18
CA THR A 1035 -13.97 -70.66 24.48
C THR A 1035 -13.84 -71.69 25.59
N VAL A 1036 -12.87 -71.51 26.48
CA VAL A 1036 -12.62 -72.36 27.64
C VAL A 1036 -12.64 -71.47 28.87
N THR A 1037 -13.57 -71.70 29.79
CA THR A 1037 -13.75 -70.91 31.01
C THR A 1037 -13.49 -71.75 32.26
N GLY A 1038 -13.28 -71.07 33.40
CA GLY A 1038 -13.21 -71.73 34.71
C GLY A 1038 -11.92 -72.53 34.94
N ILE A 1039 -10.83 -72.20 34.25
CA ILE A 1039 -9.54 -72.87 34.44
C ILE A 1039 -8.95 -72.41 35.79
N ALA A 1040 -8.84 -73.31 36.76
CA ALA A 1040 -8.27 -73.00 38.08
C ALA A 1040 -6.74 -73.25 38.17
N GLY A 1041 -6.16 -73.95 37.19
CA GLY A 1041 -4.73 -74.25 37.14
C GLY A 1041 -3.91 -73.18 36.40
N THR A 1042 -2.63 -73.48 36.19
CA THR A 1042 -1.62 -72.61 35.55
C THR A 1042 -1.27 -73.02 34.11
N ALA A 1043 -2.03 -73.95 33.52
CA ALA A 1043 -1.76 -74.45 32.19
C ALA A 1043 -3.03 -74.94 31.46
N TYR A 1044 -2.99 -74.84 30.14
CA TYR A 1044 -3.98 -75.39 29.22
C TYR A 1044 -3.31 -75.90 27.95
N GLU A 1045 -3.74 -77.07 27.45
CA GLU A 1045 -3.21 -77.67 26.23
C GLU A 1045 -4.26 -77.62 25.12
N TYR A 1046 -4.00 -76.81 24.09
CA TYR A 1046 -4.80 -76.76 22.86
C TYR A 1046 -4.23 -77.74 21.83
N THR A 1047 -4.67 -79.00 21.93
CA THR A 1047 -4.19 -80.10 21.08
C THR A 1047 -4.61 -79.95 19.61
N GLU A 1048 -3.85 -80.55 18.69
CA GLU A 1048 -4.20 -80.63 17.26
C GLU A 1048 -5.60 -81.23 17.00
N ALA A 1049 -6.04 -82.15 17.87
CA ALA A 1049 -7.36 -82.76 17.76
C ALA A 1049 -8.48 -81.75 18.08
N PHE A 1050 -8.27 -80.85 19.03
CA PHE A 1050 -9.21 -79.75 19.29
C PHE A 1050 -9.22 -78.79 18.11
N GLU A 1051 -8.06 -78.42 17.58
CA GLU A 1051 -7.98 -77.51 16.46
C GLU A 1051 -8.65 -78.02 15.19
N ILE A 1052 -8.42 -79.29 14.82
CA ILE A 1052 -9.10 -79.91 13.68
C ILE A 1052 -10.61 -80.01 13.94
N SER A 1053 -11.02 -80.25 15.18
CA SER A 1053 -12.44 -80.29 15.54
C SER A 1053 -13.10 -78.92 15.44
N ASP A 1054 -12.38 -77.85 15.79
CA ASP A 1054 -12.92 -76.49 15.82
C ASP A 1054 -12.95 -75.88 14.42
N ASN A 1055 -11.86 -76.07 13.65
CA ASN A 1055 -11.61 -75.35 12.40
C ASN A 1055 -11.64 -76.25 11.15
N GLY A 1056 -11.86 -77.56 11.30
CA GLY A 1056 -11.87 -78.55 10.22
C GLY A 1056 -10.48 -78.93 9.67
N ALA A 1057 -9.46 -78.13 9.93
CA ALA A 1057 -8.06 -78.38 9.59
C ALA A 1057 -7.12 -77.61 10.54
N LEU A 1058 -5.84 -77.98 10.53
CA LEU A 1058 -4.80 -77.21 11.21
C LEU A 1058 -4.61 -75.85 10.51
N GLN A 1059 -4.63 -74.78 11.29
CA GLN A 1059 -4.51 -73.40 10.86
C GLN A 1059 -3.05 -72.95 10.84
N LYS A 1060 -2.74 -72.02 9.94
CA LYS A 1060 -1.40 -71.40 9.83
C LYS A 1060 -1.20 -70.25 10.82
N GLN A 1061 -2.28 -69.69 11.31
CA GLN A 1061 -2.30 -68.69 12.36
C GLN A 1061 -3.51 -68.89 13.27
N LEU A 1062 -3.36 -68.60 14.55
CA LEU A 1062 -4.43 -68.59 15.54
C LEU A 1062 -4.25 -67.37 16.43
N ARG A 1063 -5.36 -66.73 16.81
CA ARG A 1063 -5.36 -65.66 17.80
C ARG A 1063 -5.93 -66.17 19.12
N PHE A 1064 -5.27 -65.82 20.22
CA PHE A 1064 -5.62 -66.25 21.57
C PHE A 1064 -5.92 -65.03 22.43
N GLU A 1065 -7.11 -64.99 23.02
CA GLU A 1065 -7.44 -64.04 24.11
C GLU A 1065 -7.41 -64.79 25.44
N ILE A 1066 -6.61 -64.32 26.40
CA ILE A 1066 -6.38 -64.99 27.68
C ILE A 1066 -6.45 -63.98 28.83
N TYR A 1067 -7.41 -64.17 29.72
CA TYR A 1067 -7.66 -63.30 30.88
C TYR A 1067 -8.01 -64.06 32.14
N ALA A 1068 -7.87 -63.38 33.27
CA ALA A 1068 -8.37 -63.83 34.56
C ALA A 1068 -9.81 -63.33 34.79
N VAL A 1069 -10.59 -64.09 35.55
CA VAL A 1069 -11.97 -63.77 35.93
C VAL A 1069 -12.13 -64.00 37.43
N ARG A 1070 -12.59 -62.99 38.17
CA ARG A 1070 -12.87 -63.06 39.61
C ARG A 1070 -14.18 -62.37 39.91
N ASP A 1071 -15.09 -63.06 40.61
CA ASP A 1071 -16.40 -62.52 41.04
C ASP A 1071 -17.23 -61.85 39.93
N GLY A 1072 -17.06 -62.30 38.68
CA GLY A 1072 -17.75 -61.77 37.51
C GLY A 1072 -17.02 -60.64 36.78
N PHE A 1073 -15.87 -60.18 37.29
CA PHE A 1073 -15.01 -59.21 36.65
C PHE A 1073 -13.88 -59.88 35.87
N ASP A 1074 -13.73 -59.51 34.61
CA ASP A 1074 -12.61 -59.90 33.77
C ASP A 1074 -11.41 -58.98 34.06
N SER A 1075 -10.18 -59.51 33.93
CA SER A 1075 -8.96 -58.69 34.03
C SER A 1075 -9.00 -57.53 33.03
N TRP A 1076 -8.33 -56.43 33.39
CA TRP A 1076 -8.31 -55.21 32.57
C TRP A 1076 -7.94 -55.50 31.10
N LEU A 1077 -8.73 -54.92 30.18
CA LEU A 1077 -8.60 -55.09 28.73
C LEU A 1077 -8.48 -56.55 28.23
N LEU A 1078 -9.11 -57.50 28.94
CA LEU A 1078 -9.04 -58.94 28.63
C LEU A 1078 -7.60 -59.49 28.66
N GLY A 1079 -6.67 -58.86 29.37
CA GLY A 1079 -5.32 -59.35 29.57
C GLY A 1079 -4.55 -59.48 28.25
N TYR A 1080 -4.32 -60.71 27.78
CA TYR A 1080 -3.53 -60.95 26.57
C TYR A 1080 -4.40 -61.18 25.35
N ASP A 1081 -4.08 -60.46 24.28
CA ASP A 1081 -4.50 -60.76 22.91
C ASP A 1081 -3.26 -61.02 22.03
N ILE A 1082 -3.10 -62.25 21.55
CA ILE A 1082 -1.87 -62.72 20.89
C ILE A 1082 -2.20 -63.50 19.62
N LEU A 1083 -1.71 -63.04 18.48
CA LEU A 1083 -1.72 -63.76 17.22
C LEU A 1083 -0.42 -64.56 17.06
N ILE A 1084 -0.55 -65.89 16.94
CA ILE A 1084 0.59 -66.79 16.73
C ILE A 1084 0.51 -67.42 15.35
N LYS A 1085 1.57 -67.23 14.56
CA LYS A 1085 1.75 -67.84 13.24
C LYS A 1085 2.67 -69.06 13.37
N ARG A 1086 2.38 -70.13 12.61
CA ARG A 1086 3.16 -71.38 12.64
C ARG A 1086 3.27 -72.03 11.26
N THR A 1087 4.30 -72.86 11.10
CA THR A 1087 4.47 -73.74 9.93
C THR A 1087 3.87 -75.12 10.22
N LEU A 1088 3.02 -75.63 9.33
CA LEU A 1088 2.43 -76.97 9.44
C LEU A 1088 3.39 -78.05 8.90
N ALA A 1089 3.43 -79.21 9.55
CA ALA A 1089 4.33 -80.30 9.17
C ALA A 1089 4.05 -80.82 7.73
N GLY A 1090 5.08 -80.80 6.87
CA GLY A 1090 5.01 -81.19 5.45
C GLY A 1090 5.65 -80.19 4.48
N ALA A 1091 5.92 -78.96 4.94
CA ALA A 1091 6.74 -77.99 4.24
C ALA A 1091 8.16 -78.00 4.83
N ALA A 1092 9.18 -78.26 4.00
CA ALA A 1092 10.57 -78.06 4.41
C ALA A 1092 10.85 -76.55 4.39
N ASN A 1093 11.26 -75.94 5.51
CA ASN A 1093 11.92 -74.64 5.53
C ASN A 1093 12.78 -74.48 6.80
N ALA A 1094 13.94 -73.85 6.63
CA ALA A 1094 14.86 -73.49 7.71
C ALA A 1094 14.48 -72.12 8.27
N VAL A 1095 14.13 -72.06 9.56
CA VAL A 1095 13.90 -70.81 10.29
C VAL A 1095 15.23 -70.41 10.95
N SER A 1096 15.66 -69.16 10.79
CA SER A 1096 16.81 -68.60 11.50
C SER A 1096 16.39 -67.35 12.26
N THR A 1097 16.40 -67.41 13.58
CA THR A 1097 16.19 -66.28 14.48
C THR A 1097 17.54 -65.69 14.88
N THR A 1098 18.10 -64.81 14.05
CA THR A 1098 19.29 -64.04 14.41
C THR A 1098 18.95 -62.55 14.51
N THR A 1099 19.05 -62.00 15.72
CA THR A 1099 19.08 -60.56 15.98
C THR A 1099 20.45 -60.00 15.60
N GLY A 1100 20.52 -59.07 14.65
CA GLY A 1100 21.76 -58.39 14.26
C GLY A 1100 21.72 -57.70 12.89
N SER A 1101 22.77 -56.94 12.58
CA SER A 1101 22.87 -56.08 11.39
C SER A 1101 22.65 -56.82 10.06
N LEU A 1102 22.22 -56.07 9.03
CA LEU A 1102 21.95 -56.50 7.65
C LEU A 1102 23.05 -57.40 7.04
N SER A 1103 24.30 -57.25 7.49
CA SER A 1103 25.46 -58.04 7.06
C SER A 1103 25.34 -59.53 7.36
N ASN A 1104 24.65 -59.89 8.46
CA ASN A 1104 24.47 -61.28 8.85
C ASN A 1104 23.39 -61.99 8.02
N LEU A 1105 22.36 -61.26 7.58
CA LEU A 1105 21.33 -61.76 6.67
C LEU A 1105 21.91 -62.12 5.29
N ILE A 1106 22.78 -61.26 4.75
CA ILE A 1106 23.45 -61.49 3.46
C ILE A 1106 24.33 -62.74 3.52
N ALA A 1107 25.03 -62.98 4.65
CA ALA A 1107 25.84 -64.17 4.85
C ALA A 1107 24.98 -65.45 4.94
N PHE A 1108 23.82 -65.39 5.59
CA PHE A 1108 22.90 -66.52 5.71
C PHE A 1108 22.27 -66.90 4.36
N VAL A 1109 21.69 -65.92 3.63
CA VAL A 1109 21.09 -66.14 2.29
C VAL A 1109 22.15 -66.59 1.28
N GLY A 1110 23.36 -66.05 1.36
CA GLY A 1110 24.51 -66.49 0.55
C GLY A 1110 24.96 -67.93 0.83
N SER A 1111 24.80 -68.40 2.07
CA SER A 1111 25.13 -69.79 2.44
C SER A 1111 24.03 -70.80 2.07
N ALA A 1112 22.75 -70.40 2.15
CA ALA A 1112 21.61 -71.24 1.78
C ALA A 1112 21.52 -71.46 0.25
N SER A 1113 21.81 -70.43 -0.55
CA SER A 1113 21.83 -70.51 -2.02
C SER A 1113 22.96 -71.38 -2.59
N ALA A 1114 24.01 -71.64 -1.82
CA ALA A 1114 25.12 -72.50 -2.24
C ALA A 1114 24.83 -74.02 -2.14
N THR A 1115 23.70 -74.43 -1.55
CA THR A 1115 23.45 -75.86 -1.26
C THR A 1115 22.34 -76.54 -2.08
N SER A 1116 21.59 -75.81 -2.91
CA SER A 1116 20.51 -76.43 -3.73
C SER A 1116 21.00 -76.89 -5.11
N SER A 1117 21.74 -77.99 -5.16
CA SER A 1117 21.84 -78.79 -6.39
C SER A 1117 20.63 -79.73 -6.48
N ALA A 1118 19.72 -79.43 -7.41
CA ALA A 1118 18.67 -80.30 -7.97
C ALA A 1118 17.77 -81.12 -7.01
N SER A 1119 16.47 -80.84 -7.04
CA SER A 1119 15.33 -81.66 -6.56
C SER A 1119 14.91 -81.63 -5.07
N SER A 1120 14.94 -80.47 -4.42
CA SER A 1120 14.26 -80.22 -3.12
C SER A 1120 13.32 -79.00 -3.22
N PRO A 1121 12.20 -78.92 -2.47
CA PRO A 1121 11.24 -77.83 -2.60
C PRO A 1121 11.92 -76.49 -2.32
N GLY A 1122 11.61 -75.47 -3.12
CA GLY A 1122 12.14 -74.12 -2.96
C GLY A 1122 11.84 -73.56 -1.57
N ILE A 1123 12.74 -72.73 -1.07
CA ILE A 1123 12.48 -71.90 0.11
C ILE A 1123 11.25 -71.06 -0.22
N ASN A 1124 10.13 -71.30 0.47
CA ASN A 1124 8.86 -70.63 0.14
C ASN A 1124 8.63 -69.33 0.92
N GLU A 1125 9.31 -69.10 2.04
CA GLU A 1125 9.16 -67.87 2.85
C GLU A 1125 10.39 -67.68 3.76
N VAL A 1126 10.89 -66.44 3.88
CA VAL A 1126 12.00 -66.06 4.78
C VAL A 1126 11.56 -64.82 5.53
N LEU A 1127 11.33 -64.92 6.84
CA LEU A 1127 10.95 -63.78 7.67
C LEU A 1127 12.20 -63.16 8.31
N PHE A 1128 12.39 -61.86 8.12
CA PHE A 1128 13.40 -61.06 8.81
C PHE A 1128 12.70 -59.98 9.66
N VAL A 1129 13.11 -59.83 10.92
CA VAL A 1129 12.62 -58.78 11.83
C VAL A 1129 13.83 -58.00 12.33
N GLY A 1130 13.90 -56.71 12.00
CA GLY A 1130 14.94 -55.79 12.45
C GLY A 1130 14.60 -54.33 12.14
N SER A 1131 15.25 -53.39 12.83
CA SER A 1131 15.18 -51.96 12.54
C SER A 1131 16.23 -51.57 11.48
N SER A 1132 15.86 -50.73 10.51
CA SER A 1132 16.84 -50.10 9.61
C SER A 1132 16.35 -48.73 9.13
N ASP A 1133 17.25 -47.75 9.12
CA ASP A 1133 16.97 -46.36 8.74
C ASP A 1133 16.79 -46.12 7.22
N ALA A 1134 16.80 -47.16 6.37
CA ALA A 1134 16.76 -46.97 4.92
C ALA A 1134 16.09 -48.12 4.15
N VAL A 1135 14.75 -48.13 4.18
CA VAL A 1135 13.82 -49.05 3.48
C VAL A 1135 14.16 -49.25 1.98
N SER A 1136 14.67 -48.23 1.31
CA SER A 1136 14.90 -48.25 -0.16
C SER A 1136 16.12 -49.07 -0.60
N SER A 1137 17.11 -49.27 0.27
CA SER A 1137 18.36 -49.98 -0.08
C SER A 1137 18.24 -51.50 0.03
N VAL A 1138 17.35 -51.99 0.90
CA VAL A 1138 17.20 -53.41 1.23
C VAL A 1138 16.41 -54.17 0.17
N ALA A 1139 15.31 -53.59 -0.33
CA ALA A 1139 14.49 -54.19 -1.39
C ALA A 1139 15.28 -54.40 -2.69
N GLY A 1140 16.16 -53.47 -3.05
CA GLY A 1140 17.01 -53.56 -4.24
C GLY A 1140 18.06 -54.66 -4.17
N ILE A 1141 18.58 -54.96 -2.98
CA ILE A 1141 19.56 -56.03 -2.77
C ILE A 1141 18.87 -57.41 -2.76
N LEU A 1142 17.70 -57.55 -2.12
CA LEU A 1142 16.98 -58.83 -2.07
C LEU A 1142 16.32 -59.22 -3.41
N ALA A 1143 15.86 -58.24 -4.21
CA ALA A 1143 15.32 -58.51 -5.55
C ALA A 1143 16.31 -59.24 -6.47
N GLY A 1144 17.61 -59.06 -6.26
CA GLY A 1144 18.67 -59.75 -7.00
C GLY A 1144 18.80 -61.25 -6.69
N PHE A 1145 18.24 -61.75 -5.58
CA PHE A 1145 18.42 -63.14 -5.14
C PHE A 1145 17.16 -64.03 -5.25
N ILE A 1146 15.95 -63.46 -5.13
CA ILE A 1146 14.71 -64.26 -4.92
C ILE A 1146 13.59 -63.97 -5.95
N GLY A 1147 13.85 -63.09 -6.93
CA GLY A 1147 13.02 -62.90 -8.12
C GLY A 1147 11.77 -62.02 -7.92
N ASN A 1148 10.99 -62.25 -6.87
CA ASN A 1148 9.87 -61.38 -6.47
C ASN A 1148 9.92 -61.14 -4.96
N VAL A 1149 9.99 -59.88 -4.56
CA VAL A 1149 10.02 -59.46 -3.15
C VAL A 1149 8.92 -58.42 -2.97
N SER A 1150 7.95 -58.69 -2.08
CA SER A 1150 6.96 -57.70 -1.64
C SER A 1150 7.40 -57.17 -0.29
N ALA A 1151 8.07 -56.02 -0.28
CA ALA A 1151 8.36 -55.31 0.95
C ALA A 1151 7.28 -54.26 1.18
N SER A 1152 6.65 -54.27 2.36
CA SER A 1152 5.80 -53.17 2.81
C SER A 1152 6.48 -52.47 3.99
N SER A 1153 6.56 -51.14 3.91
CA SER A 1153 6.85 -50.32 5.09
C SER A 1153 5.56 -50.20 5.90
N GLY A 1154 5.56 -50.75 7.11
CA GLY A 1154 4.54 -50.39 8.09
C GLY A 1154 4.73 -48.93 8.53
N ALA A 1155 3.67 -48.28 9.01
CA ALA A 1155 3.71 -46.91 9.53
C ALA A 1155 4.71 -46.68 10.68
N THR A 1156 5.30 -47.76 11.22
CA THR A 1156 6.21 -47.78 12.38
C THR A 1156 7.69 -48.00 12.04
N GLY A 1157 8.10 -47.83 10.77
CA GLY A 1157 9.50 -48.03 10.36
C GLY A 1157 9.97 -49.50 10.36
N SER A 1158 9.07 -50.46 10.58
CA SER A 1158 9.37 -51.88 10.42
C SER A 1158 9.42 -52.26 8.94
N LEU A 1159 10.48 -52.99 8.56
CA LEU A 1159 10.59 -53.64 7.26
C LEU A 1159 10.14 -55.09 7.42
N THR A 1160 8.96 -55.43 6.89
CA THR A 1160 8.59 -56.84 6.66
C THR A 1160 9.00 -57.19 5.24
N VAL A 1161 9.88 -58.19 5.08
CA VAL A 1161 10.29 -58.72 3.78
C VAL A 1161 9.77 -60.13 3.59
#